data_AF-A0A5M6DDT5-F1
#
_entry.id   AF-A0A5M6DDT5-F1
#
_cell.length_a   1.000
_cell.length_b   1.000
_cell.length_c   1.000
_cell.angle_alpha   90.00
_cell.angle_beta   90.00
_cell.angle_gamma   90.00
#
_symmetry.space_group_name_H-M   'P 1'
#
loop_
_entity.id
_entity.type
_entity.pdbx_description
1 polymer ?
#
loop_
_entity_poly.entity_id
_entity_poly.type
_entity_poly.pdbx_seq_one_letter_code
_entity_poly.pdbx_strand_id
1 'polypeptide(L)'
;MLPEKNRRRIEVPAALRERLAAYRNALLRKSAADRLIAAMIGVSGVFLVLFLFERWWEAPAGARSFLLAAVFSIVVWAGLSFARDWWGTRRPLQIASRIRQRKPAFGDDLVGVLELADSESEQVRSPALCAAALDQVARRADEQTFQEALPEDTFAAARRFLAGLLVLIVLATLLMPRGVTNTLARLVAPLSPTERYTFVTIDGVPAELVVPQNQPVTWSVRVSNDSLWKPRQALLSIGAKQWIGQPTEAGQYRFQLPALIESTTARLRLGDALASIQLVPKVRPEAISLESVVRFPDYLDGVVPDNTLRSMLGNSRLRFVPGSGIALRVEVSAPLKSASIDGKAVPVQGARFGGAIDPQANEVLLRWTDQDGLRPEQPLSIALEAIPDRPPTVMVDAVEIPGKVLASQTITFRLAVSDDYRIRRVGMRWESEQDPTRSGERVLSGPMDPTHERGQDSLAAFFEPTRTQPSQTVAAAFQGAALQIESSPTLVRFWVEDDLPGRGRIYSPAIRLDVVSAEEHAVWIAEQFDQWRQSALDARDRELDLFERNRQLQRTADDQRDQEWWSQLRRQADAEAANGRLLQRITSDGEDLLREAARNASINPDEVEQLAETLTTLKQLGEDSMPRVAQLLEQAAEEESKFKELLDQETSLGQRPEGGESADDKDSDPDGDSDQDENQQERLGLAGTTIQDTSGRDGGKADGEAPENADDQDPLDDAVEDQSDLVAEFDAISDELRELLGAMEGSTLVKRLKSISRMQDRVATELARQIDDTFGKPPEANRELSPVIVDAIVQSTDRLQKAVDDLQAFYQRRELEHFGQVLREIKSSEVLSRLEAMRDEVALHPGNSIAVAEYWADNIDRWADDLVDPGPPNAESGPKNTKSLSPATILEVLRILQSEVELRERTRVAEQGRQAMERDDYMAEAIRLSEDQDLLRDRVDIVVESLQAMPDGLLNFSAEIDVLAAASEAMVDATKTLVSPETGAVAIAAETEAIELLLRCKKVSPESGGGGGGDAGGGSGGDTDQAAVAMLGTGINALANVRESTTELAVGRGTSEVPQRLREEMDQYFDRLETRRAQRDRGSDGK
;
A
#
# COMPACT_ATOMS: atom_id res chain seq x y z
N MET A 1 11.67 -53.53 -149.00
CA MET A 1 13.06 -54.03 -149.10
C MET A 1 13.88 -53.07 -149.94
N LEU A 2 14.73 -52.28 -149.30
CA LEU A 2 15.93 -51.59 -149.82
C LEU A 2 16.85 -51.41 -148.58
N PRO A 3 18.17 -51.66 -148.66
CA PRO A 3 18.99 -51.99 -147.50
C PRO A 3 19.50 -50.77 -146.71
N GLU A 4 19.68 -50.99 -145.40
CA GLU A 4 20.38 -50.12 -144.46
C GLU A 4 21.80 -49.79 -144.94
N LYS A 5 22.11 -48.49 -145.01
CA LYS A 5 23.50 -48.01 -145.03
C LYS A 5 23.78 -47.31 -143.71
N ASN A 6 24.41 -48.07 -142.81
CA ASN A 6 25.06 -47.63 -141.59
C ASN A 6 25.71 -46.25 -141.76
N ARG A 7 25.10 -45.19 -141.19
CA ARG A 7 25.71 -43.86 -141.06
C ARG A 7 26.29 -43.76 -139.65
N ARG A 8 27.58 -44.11 -139.51
CA ARG A 8 28.31 -43.93 -138.25
C ARG A 8 28.44 -42.42 -137.97
N ARG A 9 27.79 -41.93 -136.91
CA ARG A 9 28.09 -40.60 -136.33
C ARG A 9 29.55 -40.59 -135.89
N ILE A 10 30.22 -39.47 -136.09
CA ILE A 10 31.62 -39.33 -135.72
C ILE A 10 31.65 -39.03 -134.23
N GLU A 11 32.06 -40.01 -133.42
CA GLU A 11 32.23 -39.81 -131.99
C GLU A 11 33.53 -39.03 -131.70
N VAL A 12 33.47 -38.16 -130.70
CA VAL A 12 34.64 -37.42 -130.23
C VAL A 12 35.70 -38.41 -129.76
N PRO A 13 36.98 -38.27 -130.19
CA PRO A 13 38.05 -39.18 -129.80
C PRO A 13 38.12 -39.40 -128.28
N ALA A 14 38.29 -40.66 -127.85
CA ALA A 14 38.29 -41.04 -126.44
C ALA A 14 39.31 -40.24 -125.60
N ALA A 15 40.50 -40.01 -126.15
CA ALA A 15 41.55 -39.21 -125.52
C ALA A 15 41.10 -37.76 -125.23
N LEU A 16 40.36 -37.14 -126.15
CA LEU A 16 39.83 -35.78 -125.96
C LEU A 16 38.72 -35.75 -124.90
N ARG A 17 37.86 -36.78 -124.88
CA ARG A 17 36.79 -36.91 -123.88
C ARG A 17 37.32 -37.09 -122.45
N GLU A 18 38.37 -37.91 -122.27
CA GLU A 18 39.02 -38.11 -120.97
C GLU A 18 39.66 -36.83 -120.45
N ARG A 19 40.35 -36.07 -121.31
CA ARG A 19 40.96 -34.77 -120.93
C ARG A 19 39.91 -33.73 -120.55
N LEU A 20 38.79 -33.65 -121.28
CA LEU A 20 37.65 -32.78 -120.92
C LEU A 20 37.01 -33.19 -119.58
N ALA A 21 36.89 -34.49 -119.30
CA ALA A 21 36.39 -35.01 -118.03
C ALA A 21 37.35 -34.71 -116.86
N ALA A 22 38.66 -34.84 -117.07
CA ALA A 22 39.68 -34.50 -116.08
C ALA A 22 39.63 -33.00 -115.73
N TYR A 23 39.49 -32.12 -116.72
CA TYR A 23 39.30 -30.68 -116.51
C TYR A 23 38.02 -30.38 -115.73
N ARG A 24 36.88 -31.01 -116.08
CA ARG A 24 35.61 -30.88 -115.34
C ARG A 24 35.77 -31.25 -113.87
N ASN A 25 36.39 -32.39 -113.59
CA ASN A 25 36.57 -32.85 -112.20
C ASN A 25 37.47 -31.91 -111.40
N ALA A 26 38.54 -31.39 -112.01
CA ALA A 26 39.41 -30.40 -111.38
C ALA A 26 38.68 -29.08 -111.11
N LEU A 27 37.87 -28.61 -112.08
CA LEU A 27 37.06 -27.40 -111.94
C LEU A 27 36.03 -27.55 -110.82
N LEU A 28 35.29 -28.65 -110.77
CA LEU A 28 34.27 -28.90 -109.74
C LEU A 28 34.87 -29.06 -108.34
N ARG A 29 36.01 -29.76 -108.19
CA ARG A 29 36.69 -29.87 -106.90
C ARG A 29 37.10 -28.49 -106.37
N LYS A 30 37.66 -27.65 -107.23
CA LYS A 30 38.03 -26.28 -106.88
C LYS A 30 36.80 -25.43 -106.52
N SER A 31 35.77 -25.47 -107.35
CA SER A 31 34.51 -24.75 -107.16
C SER A 31 33.75 -25.18 -105.89
N ALA A 32 33.89 -26.44 -105.45
CA ALA A 32 33.38 -26.92 -104.17
C ALA A 32 34.21 -26.39 -102.99
N ALA A 33 35.55 -26.49 -103.09
CA ALA A 33 36.46 -26.01 -102.06
C ALA A 33 36.30 -24.51 -101.78
N ASP A 34 36.23 -23.70 -102.84
CA ASP A 34 36.08 -22.24 -102.74
C ASP A 34 34.77 -21.85 -102.01
N ARG A 35 33.67 -22.54 -102.31
CA ARG A 35 32.36 -22.30 -101.68
C ARG A 35 32.28 -22.81 -100.25
N LEU A 36 32.92 -23.94 -99.97
CA LEU A 36 33.01 -24.46 -98.62
C LEU A 36 33.82 -23.51 -97.74
N ILE A 37 34.95 -22.98 -98.24
CA ILE A 37 35.74 -21.97 -97.54
C ILE A 37 34.92 -20.70 -97.30
N ALA A 38 34.20 -20.19 -98.32
CA ALA A 38 33.35 -19.02 -98.17
C ALA A 38 32.22 -19.22 -97.13
N ALA A 39 31.59 -20.40 -97.13
CA ALA A 39 30.54 -20.74 -96.15
C ALA A 39 31.11 -20.80 -94.73
N MET A 40 32.26 -21.47 -94.54
CA MET A 40 32.93 -21.56 -93.25
C MET A 40 33.33 -20.18 -92.72
N ILE A 41 33.86 -19.30 -93.57
CA ILE A 41 34.17 -17.91 -93.19
C ILE A 41 32.92 -17.18 -92.70
N GLY A 42 31.81 -17.30 -93.44
CA GLY A 42 30.55 -16.65 -93.08
C GLY A 42 29.97 -17.16 -91.75
N VAL A 43 29.95 -18.48 -91.56
CA VAL A 43 29.44 -19.12 -90.32
C VAL A 43 30.32 -18.74 -89.12
N SER A 44 31.65 -18.85 -89.25
CA SER A 44 32.58 -18.46 -88.18
C SER A 44 32.50 -16.97 -87.85
N GLY A 45 32.30 -16.11 -88.86
CA GLY A 45 32.09 -14.68 -88.67
C GLY A 45 30.82 -14.37 -87.86
N VAL A 46 29.68 -14.98 -88.21
CA VAL A 46 28.43 -14.79 -87.48
C VAL A 46 28.55 -15.24 -86.01
N PHE A 47 29.17 -16.39 -85.77
CA PHE A 47 29.41 -16.88 -84.41
C PHE A 47 30.26 -15.89 -83.60
N LEU A 48 31.39 -15.42 -84.16
CA LEU A 48 32.27 -14.49 -83.46
C LEU A 48 31.61 -13.13 -83.20
N VAL A 49 30.78 -12.65 -84.12
CA VAL A 49 29.99 -11.42 -83.92
C VAL A 49 29.03 -11.58 -82.74
N LEU A 50 28.29 -12.69 -82.67
CA LEU A 50 27.40 -12.94 -81.53
C LEU A 50 28.19 -13.11 -80.22
N PHE A 51 29.26 -13.91 -80.23
CA PHE A 51 30.13 -14.13 -79.07
C PHE A 51 30.69 -12.83 -78.50
N LEU A 52 31.16 -11.94 -79.38
CA LEU A 52 31.66 -10.62 -78.98
C LEU A 52 30.52 -9.74 -78.51
N PHE A 53 29.41 -9.62 -79.25
CA PHE A 53 28.29 -8.77 -78.87
C PHE A 53 27.71 -9.15 -77.51
N GLU A 54 27.57 -10.45 -77.23
CA GLU A 54 27.01 -10.95 -75.96
C GLU A 54 27.88 -10.64 -74.74
N ARG A 55 29.14 -10.23 -74.94
CA ARG A 55 30.03 -9.79 -73.85
C ARG A 55 29.62 -8.45 -73.27
N TRP A 56 28.98 -7.60 -74.07
CA TRP A 56 28.61 -6.23 -73.66
C TRP A 56 27.10 -6.02 -73.59
N TRP A 57 26.33 -6.70 -74.44
CA TRP A 57 24.87 -6.56 -74.50
C TRP A 57 24.17 -7.91 -74.52
N GLU A 58 22.93 -7.97 -74.05
CA GLU A 58 22.12 -9.17 -74.24
C GLU A 58 21.47 -9.14 -75.63
N ALA A 59 21.81 -10.12 -76.48
CA ALA A 59 21.22 -10.24 -77.80
C ALA A 59 19.73 -10.64 -77.69
N PRO A 60 18.78 -9.77 -78.11
CA PRO A 60 17.37 -10.11 -78.07
C PRO A 60 17.10 -11.32 -78.96
N ALA A 61 16.04 -12.07 -78.65
CA ALA A 61 15.69 -13.28 -79.40
C ALA A 61 15.61 -13.02 -80.92
N GLY A 62 15.06 -11.87 -81.33
CA GLY A 62 15.00 -11.48 -82.74
C GLY A 62 16.36 -11.31 -83.41
N ALA A 63 17.36 -10.73 -82.72
CA ALA A 63 18.71 -10.59 -83.26
C ALA A 63 19.40 -11.95 -83.43
N ARG A 64 19.21 -12.85 -82.45
CA ARG A 64 19.74 -14.22 -82.52
C ARG A 64 19.09 -15.01 -83.66
N SER A 65 17.76 -14.91 -83.82
CA SER A 65 17.03 -15.51 -84.93
C SER A 65 17.49 -14.97 -86.29
N PHE A 66 17.75 -13.67 -86.41
CA PHE A 66 18.28 -13.07 -87.63
C PHE A 66 19.68 -13.62 -87.98
N LEU A 67 20.58 -13.72 -87.00
CA LEU A 67 21.92 -14.27 -87.21
C LEU A 67 21.89 -15.75 -87.59
N LEU A 68 20.99 -16.55 -86.99
CA LEU A 68 20.78 -17.94 -87.39
C LEU A 68 20.26 -18.04 -88.84
N ALA A 69 19.32 -17.17 -89.23
CA ALA A 69 18.84 -17.10 -90.62
C ALA A 69 19.94 -16.68 -91.60
N ALA A 70 20.86 -15.81 -91.19
CA ALA A 70 22.03 -15.44 -91.98
C ALA A 70 22.97 -16.64 -92.21
N VAL A 71 23.25 -17.43 -91.16
CA VAL A 71 24.02 -18.69 -91.27
C VAL A 71 23.37 -19.64 -92.28
N PHE A 72 22.05 -19.85 -92.17
CA PHE A 72 21.31 -20.70 -93.11
C PHE A 72 21.41 -20.17 -94.56
N SER A 73 21.24 -18.87 -94.75
CA SER A 73 21.31 -18.22 -96.07
C SER A 73 22.68 -18.37 -96.72
N ILE A 74 23.76 -18.26 -95.95
CA ILE A 74 25.14 -18.43 -96.42
C ILE A 74 25.36 -19.88 -96.91
N VAL A 75 24.90 -20.87 -96.15
CA VAL A 75 25.04 -22.29 -96.51
C VAL A 75 24.21 -22.62 -97.76
N VAL A 76 22.97 -22.11 -97.85
CA VAL A 76 22.11 -22.30 -99.03
C VAL A 76 22.72 -21.64 -100.27
N TRP A 77 23.23 -20.42 -100.17
CA TRP A 77 23.91 -19.72 -101.28
C TRP A 77 25.13 -20.50 -101.78
N ALA A 78 25.96 -21.03 -100.87
CA ALA A 78 27.10 -21.86 -101.23
C ALA A 78 26.64 -23.14 -101.95
N GLY A 79 25.57 -23.80 -101.48
CA GLY A 79 25.00 -24.99 -102.13
C GLY A 79 24.41 -24.70 -103.53
N LEU A 80 23.63 -23.64 -103.69
CA LEU A 80 22.99 -23.27 -104.96
C LEU A 80 24.00 -22.82 -106.00
N SER A 81 24.99 -22.04 -105.59
CA SER A 81 26.08 -21.66 -106.48
C SER A 81 26.88 -22.93 -106.88
N PHE A 82 27.15 -23.83 -105.92
CA PHE A 82 27.45 -25.26 -106.07
C PHE A 82 26.90 -25.88 -107.36
N ALA A 83 25.60 -26.09 -107.24
CA ALA A 83 24.75 -26.67 -108.25
C ALA A 83 24.89 -25.95 -109.60
N ARG A 84 24.93 -24.61 -109.63
CA ARG A 84 25.04 -23.84 -110.88
C ARG A 84 26.29 -24.21 -111.69
N ASP A 85 27.45 -24.34 -111.04
CA ASP A 85 28.70 -24.74 -111.73
C ASP A 85 28.68 -26.20 -112.16
N TRP A 86 28.08 -27.07 -111.35
CA TRP A 86 27.89 -28.46 -111.70
C TRP A 86 26.96 -28.66 -112.91
N TRP A 87 25.88 -27.88 -113.02
CA TRP A 87 24.97 -27.91 -114.16
C TRP A 87 25.62 -27.34 -115.44
N GLY A 88 26.42 -26.28 -115.32
CA GLY A 88 27.10 -25.65 -116.45
C GLY A 88 28.31 -26.40 -117.02
N THR A 89 28.60 -27.61 -116.53
CA THR A 89 29.76 -28.43 -116.94
C THR A 89 29.36 -29.86 -117.33
N ARG A 90 28.08 -30.10 -117.65
CA ARG A 90 27.57 -31.45 -117.97
C ARG A 90 27.84 -31.89 -119.40
N ARG A 91 27.87 -30.97 -120.36
CA ARG A 91 28.11 -31.27 -121.79
C ARG A 91 29.55 -30.94 -122.20
N PRO A 92 30.19 -31.71 -123.09
CA PRO A 92 31.56 -31.44 -123.54
C PRO A 92 31.70 -30.05 -124.19
N LEU A 93 30.67 -29.62 -124.93
CA LEU A 93 30.60 -28.28 -125.52
C LEU A 93 30.63 -27.16 -124.47
N GLN A 94 29.96 -27.34 -123.33
CA GLN A 94 29.99 -26.37 -122.23
C GLN A 94 31.36 -26.29 -121.58
N ILE A 95 32.05 -27.44 -121.44
CA ILE A 95 33.42 -27.49 -120.92
C ILE A 95 34.36 -26.75 -121.86
N ALA A 96 34.26 -26.99 -123.16
CA ALA A 96 35.02 -26.27 -124.18
C ALA A 96 34.76 -24.76 -124.16
N SER A 97 33.50 -24.33 -123.96
CA SER A 97 33.17 -22.90 -123.83
C SER A 97 33.81 -22.24 -122.60
N ARG A 98 34.00 -22.96 -121.49
CA ARG A 98 34.74 -22.45 -120.32
C ARG A 98 36.25 -22.40 -120.57
N ILE A 99 36.79 -23.36 -121.31
CA ILE A 99 38.19 -23.34 -121.75
C ILE A 99 38.43 -22.16 -122.71
N ARG A 100 37.51 -21.89 -123.64
CA ARG A 100 37.53 -20.75 -124.58
C ARG A 100 37.65 -19.40 -123.88
N GLN A 101 37.03 -19.22 -122.72
CA GLN A 101 37.14 -17.96 -121.97
C GLN A 101 38.57 -17.64 -121.52
N ARG A 102 39.43 -18.66 -121.34
CA ARG A 102 40.82 -18.47 -120.87
C ARG A 102 41.88 -18.75 -121.92
N LYS A 103 41.64 -19.72 -122.80
CA LYS A 103 42.47 -20.01 -123.98
C LYS A 103 41.59 -19.82 -125.23
N PRO A 104 41.39 -18.58 -125.72
CA PRO A 104 40.44 -18.30 -126.80
C PRO A 104 40.80 -19.01 -128.10
N ALA A 105 42.07 -18.96 -128.53
CA ALA A 105 42.50 -19.61 -129.77
C ALA A 105 42.24 -21.12 -129.78
N PHE A 106 42.66 -21.83 -128.72
CA PHE A 106 42.46 -23.29 -128.63
C PHE A 106 41.01 -23.67 -128.27
N GLY A 107 40.31 -22.82 -127.53
CA GLY A 107 38.92 -23.05 -127.17
C GLY A 107 37.94 -22.79 -128.32
N ASP A 108 38.23 -21.84 -129.22
CA ASP A 108 37.50 -21.65 -130.47
C ASP A 108 37.63 -22.89 -131.35
N ASP A 109 38.84 -23.44 -131.47
CA ASP A 109 39.09 -24.71 -132.17
C ASP A 109 38.28 -25.87 -131.54
N LEU A 110 38.32 -26.02 -130.21
CA LEU A 110 37.57 -27.05 -129.50
C LEU A 110 36.05 -26.88 -129.63
N VAL A 111 35.54 -25.66 -129.51
CA VAL A 111 34.11 -25.36 -129.65
C VAL A 111 33.66 -25.64 -131.06
N GLY A 112 34.36 -25.11 -132.07
CA GLY A 112 34.02 -25.31 -133.47
C GLY A 112 34.00 -26.79 -133.83
N VAL A 113 35.02 -27.55 -133.42
CA VAL A 113 35.10 -28.99 -133.69
C VAL A 113 34.06 -29.79 -132.91
N LEU A 114 33.71 -29.41 -131.68
CA LEU A 114 32.65 -30.07 -130.92
C LEU A 114 31.25 -29.69 -131.45
N GLU A 115 31.03 -28.48 -131.96
CA GLU A 115 29.79 -28.07 -132.65
C GLU A 115 29.63 -28.84 -133.97
N LEU A 116 30.72 -29.01 -134.72
CA LEU A 116 30.76 -29.90 -135.89
C LEU A 116 30.44 -31.36 -135.50
N ALA A 117 30.96 -31.83 -134.37
CA ALA A 117 30.69 -33.18 -133.85
C ALA A 117 29.28 -33.35 -133.26
N ASP A 118 28.57 -32.27 -132.90
CA ASP A 118 27.19 -32.31 -132.39
C ASP A 118 26.15 -32.01 -133.49
N SER A 119 26.56 -31.37 -134.60
CA SER A 119 25.70 -31.00 -135.73
C SER A 119 25.51 -32.14 -136.74
N GLU A 120 24.33 -32.74 -136.77
CA GLU A 120 23.99 -33.82 -137.72
C GLU A 120 24.03 -33.36 -139.19
N SER A 121 23.67 -32.11 -139.48
CA SER A 121 23.60 -31.61 -140.86
C SER A 121 24.97 -31.51 -141.52
N GLU A 122 26.01 -31.16 -140.76
CA GLU A 122 27.38 -31.02 -141.26
C GLU A 122 28.09 -32.39 -141.38
N GLN A 123 27.81 -33.33 -140.47
CA GLN A 123 28.33 -34.71 -140.57
C GLN A 123 27.82 -35.46 -141.80
N VAL A 124 26.61 -35.13 -142.29
CA VAL A 124 26.05 -35.72 -143.51
C VAL A 124 26.70 -35.13 -144.77
N ARG A 125 27.11 -33.85 -144.76
CA ARG A 125 27.73 -33.18 -145.91
C ARG A 125 29.14 -33.67 -146.20
N SER A 126 30.00 -33.81 -145.18
CA SER A 126 31.36 -34.33 -145.37
C SER A 126 31.92 -34.98 -144.09
N PRO A 127 31.72 -36.29 -143.90
CA PRO A 127 32.19 -36.99 -142.70
C PRO A 127 33.73 -37.05 -142.63
N ALA A 128 34.42 -37.14 -143.77
CA ALA A 128 35.88 -37.16 -143.81
C ALA A 128 36.49 -35.85 -143.31
N LEU A 129 35.88 -34.70 -143.63
CA LEU A 129 36.35 -33.38 -143.15
C LEU A 129 36.08 -33.19 -141.65
N CYS A 130 34.90 -33.61 -141.16
CA CYS A 130 34.61 -33.55 -139.72
C CYS A 130 35.55 -34.44 -138.90
N ALA A 131 35.83 -35.66 -139.38
CA ALA A 131 36.78 -36.57 -138.72
C ALA A 131 38.22 -36.03 -138.75
N ALA A 132 38.65 -35.46 -139.88
CA ALA A 132 39.97 -34.86 -140.00
C ALA A 132 40.13 -33.60 -139.11
N ALA A 133 39.10 -32.76 -139.00
CA ALA A 133 39.10 -31.59 -138.12
C ALA A 133 39.12 -32.02 -136.63
N LEU A 134 38.34 -33.04 -136.26
CA LEU A 134 38.38 -33.67 -134.93
C LEU A 134 39.76 -34.23 -134.59
N ASP A 135 40.37 -34.94 -135.52
CA ASP A 135 41.68 -35.55 -135.32
C ASP A 135 42.81 -34.49 -135.28
N GLN A 136 42.71 -33.44 -136.10
CA GLN A 136 43.63 -32.30 -136.07
C GLN A 136 43.57 -31.57 -134.72
N VAL A 137 42.37 -31.27 -134.21
CA VAL A 137 42.22 -30.61 -132.91
C VAL A 137 42.52 -31.57 -131.76
N ALA A 138 42.28 -32.88 -131.90
CA ALA A 138 42.70 -33.88 -130.92
C ALA A 138 44.24 -33.97 -130.81
N ARG A 139 44.96 -33.97 -131.94
CA ARG A 139 46.43 -33.90 -131.94
C ARG A 139 46.94 -32.58 -131.37
N ARG A 140 46.31 -31.45 -131.72
CA ARG A 140 46.64 -30.15 -131.12
C ARG A 140 46.33 -30.10 -129.62
N ALA A 141 45.31 -30.83 -129.18
CA ALA A 141 44.99 -31.01 -127.77
C ALA A 141 46.02 -31.88 -127.03
N ASP A 142 46.76 -32.75 -127.72
CA ASP A 142 47.86 -33.50 -127.12
C ASP A 142 49.00 -32.59 -126.65
N GLU A 143 49.28 -31.54 -127.42
CA GLU A 143 50.30 -30.52 -127.12
C GLU A 143 49.86 -29.49 -126.08
N GLN A 144 48.60 -29.50 -125.64
CA GLN A 144 48.02 -28.49 -124.75
C GLN A 144 47.63 -29.06 -123.37
N THR A 145 48.07 -28.39 -122.30
CA THR A 145 47.68 -28.71 -120.91
C THR A 145 46.36 -28.01 -120.54
N PHE A 146 45.29 -28.78 -120.31
CA PHE A 146 43.96 -28.22 -119.99
C PHE A 146 43.90 -27.61 -118.59
N GLN A 147 44.76 -28.07 -117.67
CA GLN A 147 44.79 -27.59 -116.29
C GLN A 147 45.19 -26.10 -116.21
N GLU A 148 45.97 -25.58 -117.16
CA GLU A 148 46.32 -24.16 -117.23
C GLU A 148 45.10 -23.26 -117.53
N ALA A 149 44.02 -23.84 -118.08
CA ALA A 149 42.76 -23.13 -118.30
C ALA A 149 41.83 -23.16 -117.08
N LEU A 150 42.27 -23.69 -115.92
CA LEU A 150 41.50 -23.61 -114.68
C LEU A 150 41.48 -22.15 -114.17
N PRO A 151 40.45 -21.76 -113.41
CA PRO A 151 40.45 -20.50 -112.66
C PRO A 151 41.74 -20.31 -111.87
N GLU A 152 42.25 -19.09 -111.71
CA GLU A 152 43.37 -18.82 -110.80
C GLU A 152 42.91 -19.03 -109.36
N ASP A 153 43.83 -19.38 -108.45
CA ASP A 153 43.52 -19.62 -107.03
C ASP A 153 43.39 -18.30 -106.27
N THR A 154 42.27 -17.61 -106.48
CA THR A 154 41.95 -16.35 -105.77
C THR A 154 41.55 -16.57 -104.31
N PHE A 155 41.34 -17.82 -103.88
CA PHE A 155 40.91 -18.19 -102.52
C PHE A 155 42.08 -18.49 -101.56
N ALA A 156 43.33 -18.29 -101.99
CA ALA A 156 44.50 -18.41 -101.11
C ALA A 156 44.44 -17.43 -99.92
N ALA A 157 44.02 -16.18 -100.16
CA ALA A 157 43.83 -15.19 -99.10
C ALA A 157 42.65 -15.56 -98.17
N ALA A 158 41.55 -16.07 -98.74
CA ALA A 158 40.38 -16.51 -97.98
C ALA A 158 40.71 -17.68 -97.03
N ARG A 159 41.56 -18.63 -97.44
CA ARG A 159 42.04 -19.72 -96.56
C ARG A 159 42.82 -19.19 -95.35
N ARG A 160 43.70 -18.21 -95.54
CA ARG A 160 44.44 -17.57 -94.44
C ARG A 160 43.48 -16.83 -93.50
N PHE A 161 42.48 -16.15 -94.05
CA PHE A 161 41.46 -15.47 -93.26
C PHE A 161 40.61 -16.45 -92.43
N LEU A 162 40.16 -17.57 -93.03
CA LEU A 162 39.46 -18.63 -92.31
C LEU A 162 40.31 -19.22 -91.18
N ALA A 163 41.59 -19.49 -91.43
CA ALA A 163 42.51 -19.97 -90.40
C ALA A 163 42.59 -18.98 -89.21
N GLY A 164 42.64 -17.68 -89.48
CA GLY A 164 42.59 -16.64 -88.44
C GLY A 164 41.30 -16.67 -87.61
N LEU A 165 40.13 -16.81 -88.26
CA LEU A 165 38.84 -16.93 -87.56
C LEU A 165 38.79 -18.19 -86.67
N LEU A 166 39.28 -19.33 -87.17
CA LEU A 166 39.30 -20.57 -86.39
C LEU A 166 40.24 -20.48 -85.19
N VAL A 167 41.41 -19.84 -85.32
CA VAL A 167 42.31 -19.58 -84.19
C VAL A 167 41.62 -18.71 -83.13
N LEU A 168 40.87 -17.68 -83.52
CA LEU A 168 40.09 -16.86 -82.58
C LEU A 168 39.03 -17.66 -81.84
N ILE A 169 38.32 -18.57 -82.53
CA ILE A 169 37.32 -19.45 -81.90
C ILE A 169 37.98 -20.43 -80.93
N VAL A 170 39.12 -21.04 -81.30
CA VAL A 170 39.88 -21.94 -80.41
C VAL A 170 40.38 -21.20 -79.18
N LEU A 171 40.93 -19.98 -79.35
CA LEU A 171 41.38 -19.14 -78.25
C LEU A 171 40.21 -18.76 -77.32
N ALA A 172 39.06 -18.37 -77.88
CA ALA A 172 37.85 -18.10 -77.11
C ALA A 172 37.38 -19.33 -76.32
N THR A 173 37.48 -20.53 -76.89
CA THR A 173 37.08 -21.79 -76.24
C THR A 173 38.03 -22.16 -75.10
N LEU A 174 39.33 -21.93 -75.27
CA LEU A 174 40.34 -22.20 -74.24
C LEU A 174 40.22 -21.23 -73.05
N LEU A 175 40.00 -19.95 -73.32
CA LEU A 175 39.90 -18.92 -72.29
C LEU A 175 38.53 -18.91 -71.61
N MET A 176 37.45 -19.21 -72.35
CA MET A 176 36.07 -19.03 -71.91
C MET A 176 35.16 -20.17 -72.37
N PRO A 177 35.39 -21.42 -71.90
CA PRO A 177 34.68 -22.59 -72.39
C PRO A 177 33.17 -22.49 -72.17
N ARG A 178 32.75 -22.03 -70.98
CA ARG A 178 31.32 -21.82 -70.65
C ARG A 178 30.69 -20.68 -71.46
N GLY A 179 31.46 -19.65 -71.81
CA GLY A 179 30.98 -18.54 -72.64
C GLY A 179 30.74 -18.97 -74.10
N VAL A 180 31.64 -19.79 -74.64
CA VAL A 180 31.49 -20.37 -75.99
C VAL A 180 30.30 -21.31 -76.07
N THR A 181 30.13 -22.22 -75.10
CA THR A 181 28.97 -23.13 -75.09
C THR A 181 27.65 -22.40 -74.89
N ASN A 182 27.60 -21.36 -74.04
CA ASN A 182 26.42 -20.50 -73.87
C ASN A 182 26.06 -19.76 -75.17
N THR A 183 27.04 -19.15 -75.83
CA THR A 183 26.82 -18.44 -77.11
C THR A 183 26.34 -19.41 -78.19
N LEU A 184 26.94 -20.61 -78.29
CA LEU A 184 26.53 -21.62 -79.25
C LEU A 184 25.09 -22.10 -78.99
N ALA A 185 24.75 -22.37 -77.73
CA ALA A 185 23.39 -22.76 -77.34
C ALA A 185 22.37 -21.66 -77.69
N ARG A 186 22.72 -20.39 -77.44
CA ARG A 186 21.87 -19.23 -77.74
C ARG A 186 21.75 -18.94 -79.23
N LEU A 187 22.76 -19.27 -80.05
CA LEU A 187 22.71 -19.16 -81.51
C LEU A 187 21.83 -20.24 -82.14
N VAL A 188 21.99 -21.50 -81.71
CA VAL A 188 21.24 -22.64 -82.27
C VAL A 188 19.78 -22.66 -81.80
N ALA A 189 19.51 -22.22 -80.58
CA ALA A 189 18.17 -22.15 -80.00
C ALA A 189 17.83 -20.70 -79.56
N PRO A 190 17.58 -19.78 -80.50
CA PRO A 190 17.41 -18.35 -80.23
C PRO A 190 16.17 -18.00 -79.39
N LEU A 191 15.17 -18.88 -79.36
CA LEU A 191 13.93 -18.72 -78.60
C LEU A 191 13.98 -19.38 -77.21
N SER A 192 15.07 -20.08 -76.87
CA SER A 192 15.21 -20.72 -75.55
C SER A 192 15.43 -19.66 -74.45
N PRO A 193 14.90 -19.87 -73.23
CA PRO A 193 15.11 -18.99 -72.07
C PRO A 193 16.49 -19.25 -71.43
N THR A 194 17.51 -19.47 -72.26
CA THR A 194 18.88 -19.66 -71.80
C THR A 194 19.44 -18.32 -71.34
N GLU A 195 19.72 -18.22 -70.04
CA GLU A 195 20.32 -17.03 -69.44
C GLU A 195 21.68 -16.73 -70.04
N ARG A 196 22.00 -15.44 -70.17
CA ARG A 196 23.32 -15.00 -70.63
C ARG A 196 24.37 -15.43 -69.61
N TYR A 197 25.45 -16.03 -70.09
CA TYR A 197 26.60 -16.31 -69.24
C TYR A 197 27.24 -15.01 -68.72
N THR A 198 27.23 -14.81 -67.40
CA THR A 198 27.97 -13.76 -66.70
C THR A 198 29.21 -14.31 -66.03
N PHE A 199 30.22 -13.47 -65.84
CA PHE A 199 31.45 -13.82 -65.14
C PHE A 199 31.33 -13.76 -63.63
N VAL A 200 30.37 -12.98 -63.15
CA VAL A 200 30.05 -12.85 -61.73
C VAL A 200 28.71 -13.53 -61.46
N THR A 201 28.67 -14.31 -60.39
CA THR A 201 27.46 -14.97 -59.88
C THR A 201 27.17 -14.43 -58.49
N ILE A 202 25.92 -14.06 -58.24
CA ILE A 202 25.48 -13.49 -56.96
C ILE A 202 24.79 -14.59 -56.15
N ASP A 203 25.23 -14.82 -54.91
CA ASP A 203 24.65 -15.84 -54.04
C ASP A 203 23.42 -15.28 -53.31
N GLY A 204 22.32 -16.05 -53.33
CA GLY A 204 21.20 -15.88 -52.40
C GLY A 204 20.44 -14.56 -52.50
N VAL A 205 20.28 -14.00 -53.71
CA VAL A 205 19.43 -12.80 -53.91
C VAL A 205 17.96 -13.22 -53.84
N PRO A 206 17.18 -12.72 -52.85
CA PRO A 206 15.77 -13.05 -52.78
C PRO A 206 14.98 -12.26 -53.83
N ALA A 207 13.88 -12.83 -54.33
CA ALA A 207 12.95 -12.11 -55.20
C ALA A 207 12.24 -10.96 -54.46
N GLU A 208 11.96 -11.15 -53.17
CA GLU A 208 11.32 -10.19 -52.29
C GLU A 208 12.13 -10.05 -50.99
N LEU A 209 12.36 -8.82 -50.55
CA LEU A 209 13.04 -8.47 -49.31
C LEU A 209 12.13 -7.58 -48.47
N VAL A 210 11.64 -8.11 -47.36
CA VAL A 210 10.88 -7.33 -46.37
C VAL A 210 11.84 -6.41 -45.60
N VAL A 211 11.48 -5.14 -45.48
CA VAL A 211 12.28 -4.12 -44.78
C VAL A 211 11.42 -3.38 -43.76
N PRO A 212 11.99 -2.85 -42.66
CA PRO A 212 11.23 -2.04 -41.72
C PRO A 212 10.74 -0.75 -42.39
N GLN A 213 9.45 -0.45 -42.25
CA GLN A 213 8.84 0.75 -42.80
C GLN A 213 9.42 2.00 -42.13
N ASN A 214 9.64 3.04 -42.93
CA ASN A 214 10.13 4.34 -42.50
C ASN A 214 11.48 4.34 -41.76
N GLN A 215 12.30 3.29 -41.91
CA GLN A 215 13.63 3.19 -41.28
C GLN A 215 14.70 2.78 -42.30
N PRO A 216 15.92 3.33 -42.22
CA PRO A 216 17.03 2.85 -43.03
C PRO A 216 17.46 1.45 -42.56
N VAL A 217 17.77 0.55 -43.50
CA VAL A 217 18.20 -0.82 -43.19
C VAL A 217 19.47 -1.17 -43.94
N THR A 218 20.39 -1.88 -43.27
CA THR A 218 21.58 -2.39 -43.94
C THR A 218 21.28 -3.75 -44.55
N TRP A 219 21.30 -3.84 -45.87
CA TRP A 219 21.21 -5.10 -46.60
C TRP A 219 22.58 -5.48 -47.15
N SER A 220 22.86 -6.78 -47.24
CA SER A 220 24.14 -7.25 -47.76
C SER A 220 23.97 -8.43 -48.69
N VAL A 221 24.82 -8.49 -49.70
CA VAL A 221 24.82 -9.53 -50.72
C VAL A 221 26.23 -10.07 -50.92
N ARG A 222 26.34 -11.37 -51.20
CA ARG A 222 27.63 -12.04 -51.38
C ARG A 222 27.81 -12.47 -52.83
N VAL A 223 29.04 -12.38 -53.31
CA VAL A 223 29.44 -12.95 -54.61
C VAL A 223 29.87 -14.39 -54.41
N SER A 224 29.38 -15.26 -55.28
CA SER A 224 29.71 -16.68 -55.27
C SER A 224 31.20 -16.92 -55.44
N ASN A 225 31.74 -17.92 -54.76
CA ASN A 225 33.14 -18.33 -54.91
C ASN A 225 33.45 -18.85 -56.33
N ASP A 226 32.43 -19.28 -57.07
CA ASP A 226 32.56 -19.74 -58.47
C ASP A 226 32.68 -18.60 -59.50
N SER A 227 32.65 -17.34 -59.04
CA SER A 227 32.83 -16.16 -59.90
C SER A 227 34.28 -16.02 -60.35
N LEU A 228 34.50 -15.76 -61.64
CA LEU A 228 35.84 -15.64 -62.23
C LEU A 228 36.64 -14.46 -61.70
N TRP A 229 35.95 -13.43 -61.21
CA TRP A 229 36.55 -12.27 -60.55
C TRP A 229 35.56 -11.65 -59.57
N LYS A 230 36.07 -10.84 -58.65
CA LYS A 230 35.29 -10.12 -57.65
C LYS A 230 35.35 -8.62 -57.97
N PRO A 231 34.23 -7.98 -58.34
CA PRO A 231 34.21 -6.54 -58.63
C PRO A 231 34.67 -5.66 -57.48
N ARG A 232 35.22 -4.50 -57.79
CA ARG A 232 35.63 -3.52 -56.76
C ARG A 232 34.45 -2.74 -56.18
N GLN A 233 33.31 -2.75 -56.87
CA GLN A 233 32.11 -2.01 -56.51
C GLN A 233 30.86 -2.79 -56.95
N ALA A 234 29.81 -2.70 -56.15
CA ALA A 234 28.46 -3.12 -56.50
C ALA A 234 27.54 -1.89 -56.46
N LEU A 235 26.62 -1.79 -57.42
CA LEU A 235 25.71 -0.66 -57.54
C LEU A 235 24.29 -1.15 -57.28
N LEU A 236 23.63 -0.59 -56.27
CA LEU A 236 22.22 -0.81 -56.02
C LEU A 236 21.46 0.46 -56.44
N SER A 237 20.37 0.30 -57.18
CA SER A 237 19.54 1.41 -57.63
C SER A 237 18.09 1.23 -57.22
N ILE A 238 17.49 2.27 -56.66
CA ILE A 238 16.09 2.32 -56.21
C ILE A 238 15.53 3.63 -56.76
N GLY A 239 14.60 3.54 -57.72
CA GLY A 239 14.16 4.70 -58.48
C GLY A 239 15.33 5.39 -59.20
N ALA A 240 15.50 6.70 -58.98
CA ALA A 240 16.60 7.49 -59.56
C ALA A 240 17.88 7.53 -58.72
N LYS A 241 17.86 7.00 -57.49
CA LYS A 241 18.99 7.05 -56.55
C LYS A 241 19.83 5.79 -56.64
N GLN A 242 21.13 5.93 -56.40
CA GLN A 242 22.11 4.84 -56.47
C GLN A 242 22.96 4.79 -55.20
N TRP A 243 23.24 3.57 -54.74
CA TRP A 243 24.10 3.26 -53.61
C TRP A 243 25.27 2.38 -54.08
N ILE A 244 26.47 2.71 -53.62
CA ILE A 244 27.69 1.99 -53.99
C ILE A 244 28.14 1.17 -52.78
N GLY A 245 28.17 -0.15 -52.93
CA GLY A 245 28.74 -1.08 -51.97
C GLY A 245 30.18 -1.41 -52.35
N GLN A 246 31.10 -1.36 -51.38
CA GLN A 246 32.47 -1.84 -51.55
C GLN A 246 32.60 -3.28 -50.98
N PRO A 247 33.46 -4.12 -51.57
CA PRO A 247 33.66 -5.49 -51.12
C PRO A 247 34.36 -5.52 -49.76
N THR A 248 33.84 -6.36 -48.87
CA THR A 248 34.51 -6.77 -47.62
C THR A 248 35.51 -7.89 -47.95
N GLU A 249 36.46 -8.20 -47.05
CA GLU A 249 37.47 -9.28 -47.24
C GLU A 249 36.86 -10.63 -47.69
N ALA A 250 35.63 -10.93 -47.25
CA ALA A 250 34.89 -12.15 -47.60
C ALA A 250 34.07 -12.08 -48.92
N GLY A 251 34.22 -11.04 -49.76
CA GLY A 251 33.44 -10.90 -51.00
C GLY A 251 31.96 -10.51 -50.79
N GLN A 252 31.66 -9.84 -49.68
CA GLN A 252 30.34 -9.35 -49.30
C GLN A 252 30.24 -7.84 -49.53
N TYR A 253 29.12 -7.37 -50.08
CA TYR A 253 28.84 -5.96 -50.36
C TYR A 253 27.68 -5.53 -49.47
N ARG A 254 27.85 -4.42 -48.75
CA ARG A 254 26.84 -3.87 -47.85
C ARG A 254 26.24 -2.59 -48.44
N PHE A 255 24.92 -2.45 -48.34
CA PHE A 255 24.16 -1.30 -48.79
C PHE A 255 23.31 -0.78 -47.65
N GLN A 256 23.33 0.54 -47.42
CA GLN A 256 22.38 1.21 -46.54
C GLN A 256 21.16 1.64 -47.37
N LEU A 257 20.08 0.88 -47.27
CA LEU A 257 18.81 1.19 -47.91
C LEU A 257 18.18 2.40 -47.18
N PRO A 258 17.55 3.34 -47.91
CA PRO A 258 16.86 4.46 -47.31
C PRO A 258 15.58 3.98 -46.59
N ALA A 259 15.00 4.84 -45.75
CA ALA A 259 13.66 4.64 -45.23
C ALA A 259 12.63 4.58 -46.37
N LEU A 260 11.82 3.51 -46.40
CA LEU A 260 10.80 3.28 -47.42
C LEU A 260 9.41 3.23 -46.78
N ILE A 261 8.43 3.83 -47.47
CA ILE A 261 7.02 3.83 -47.06
C ILE A 261 6.19 2.89 -47.95
N GLU A 262 6.50 2.86 -49.25
CA GLU A 262 5.82 2.05 -50.27
C GLU A 262 6.74 1.01 -50.90
N SER A 263 6.14 -0.10 -51.35
CA SER A 263 6.85 -1.18 -52.04
C SER A 263 7.55 -0.69 -53.32
N THR A 264 8.85 -0.95 -53.43
CA THR A 264 9.66 -0.44 -54.55
C THR A 264 10.64 -1.49 -55.06
N THR A 265 10.90 -1.52 -56.37
CA THR A 265 11.88 -2.44 -56.97
C THR A 265 13.30 -1.86 -56.90
N ALA A 266 14.23 -2.63 -56.32
CA ALA A 266 15.65 -2.34 -56.31
C ALA A 266 16.39 -3.18 -57.38
N ARG A 267 17.22 -2.53 -58.19
CA ARG A 267 18.08 -3.22 -59.18
C ARG A 267 19.52 -3.23 -58.69
N LEU A 268 20.06 -4.42 -58.48
CA LEU A 268 21.44 -4.67 -58.12
C LEU A 268 22.26 -4.97 -59.38
N ARG A 269 23.36 -4.26 -59.56
CA ARG A 269 24.38 -4.50 -60.59
C ARG A 269 25.71 -4.80 -59.93
N LEU A 270 26.30 -5.94 -60.28
CA LEU A 270 27.55 -6.39 -59.72
C LEU A 270 28.44 -6.94 -60.84
N GLY A 271 29.37 -6.11 -61.32
CA GLY A 271 30.12 -6.41 -62.55
C GLY A 271 29.20 -6.48 -63.77
N ASP A 272 29.07 -7.67 -64.35
CA ASP A 272 28.17 -8.01 -65.46
C ASP A 272 26.88 -8.72 -65.02
N ALA A 273 26.75 -9.06 -63.73
CA ALA A 273 25.52 -9.62 -63.16
C ALA A 273 24.49 -8.52 -62.83
N LEU A 274 23.23 -8.80 -63.13
CA LEU A 274 22.08 -7.94 -62.83
C LEU A 274 21.02 -8.75 -62.08
N ALA A 275 20.48 -8.20 -61.00
CA ALA A 275 19.38 -8.79 -60.25
C ALA A 275 18.35 -7.71 -59.89
N SER A 276 17.09 -8.11 -59.78
CA SER A 276 15.97 -7.25 -59.38
C SER A 276 15.32 -7.82 -58.13
N ILE A 277 15.09 -6.97 -57.14
CA ILE A 277 14.59 -7.34 -55.80
C ILE A 277 13.40 -6.44 -55.50
N GLN A 278 12.29 -7.02 -55.05
CA GLN A 278 11.16 -6.24 -54.56
C GLN A 278 11.37 -5.90 -53.09
N LEU A 279 11.51 -4.61 -52.75
CA LEU A 279 11.57 -4.15 -51.37
C LEU A 279 10.15 -3.90 -50.87
N VAL A 280 9.74 -4.58 -49.80
CA VAL A 280 8.39 -4.47 -49.23
C VAL A 280 8.50 -3.91 -47.81
N PRO A 281 8.17 -2.62 -47.58
CA PRO A 281 8.21 -2.03 -46.27
C PRO A 281 7.03 -2.52 -45.40
N LYS A 282 7.31 -3.03 -44.20
CA LYS A 282 6.32 -3.42 -43.19
C LYS A 282 6.66 -2.82 -41.83
N VAL A 283 5.63 -2.52 -41.02
CA VAL A 283 5.79 -2.01 -39.65
C VAL A 283 6.47 -3.09 -38.79
N ARG A 284 7.34 -2.67 -37.87
CA ARG A 284 7.96 -3.61 -36.93
C ARG A 284 6.93 -4.17 -35.94
N PRO A 285 7.11 -5.39 -35.46
CA PRO A 285 6.26 -5.94 -34.42
C PRO A 285 6.48 -5.19 -33.10
N GLU A 286 5.44 -4.55 -32.56
CA GLU A 286 5.42 -3.79 -31.31
C GLU A 286 4.54 -4.48 -30.27
N ALA A 287 4.86 -4.33 -28.98
CA ALA A 287 4.04 -4.87 -27.91
C ALA A 287 2.75 -4.03 -27.77
N ILE A 288 1.59 -4.67 -27.97
CA ILE A 288 0.26 -4.06 -27.80
C ILE A 288 -0.13 -4.08 -26.33
N SER A 289 0.08 -5.21 -25.65
CA SER A 289 -0.22 -5.35 -24.24
C SER A 289 0.83 -6.19 -23.54
N LEU A 290 1.13 -5.78 -22.31
CA LEU A 290 2.00 -6.49 -21.39
C LEU A 290 1.23 -6.73 -20.10
N GLU A 291 0.77 -7.96 -19.89
CA GLU A 291 0.08 -8.38 -18.68
C GLU A 291 1.07 -9.13 -17.78
N SER A 292 1.18 -8.72 -16.52
CA SER A 292 1.86 -9.49 -15.46
C SER A 292 0.87 -10.31 -14.66
N VAL A 293 1.23 -11.55 -14.39
CA VAL A 293 0.53 -12.45 -13.46
C VAL A 293 1.48 -12.73 -12.30
N VAL A 294 1.19 -12.16 -11.14
CA VAL A 294 1.98 -12.34 -9.91
C VAL A 294 1.21 -13.26 -8.97
N ARG A 295 1.76 -14.43 -8.70
CA ARG A 295 1.28 -15.35 -7.66
C ARG A 295 2.05 -15.06 -6.38
N PHE A 296 1.36 -14.61 -5.34
CA PHE A 296 1.99 -14.26 -4.07
C PHE A 296 2.51 -15.52 -3.35
N PRO A 297 3.41 -15.37 -2.36
CA PRO A 297 3.87 -16.46 -1.53
C PRO A 297 2.71 -17.15 -0.79
N ASP A 298 2.92 -18.41 -0.38
CA ASP A 298 1.87 -19.23 0.25
C ASP A 298 1.37 -18.64 1.58
N TYR A 299 2.16 -17.83 2.28
CA TYR A 299 1.75 -17.20 3.54
C TYR A 299 0.79 -16.01 3.37
N LEU A 300 0.69 -15.44 2.16
CA LEU A 300 -0.25 -14.37 1.83
C LEU A 300 -1.54 -14.90 1.20
N ASP A 301 -1.83 -16.19 1.38
CA ASP A 301 -3.04 -16.79 0.81
C ASP A 301 -4.32 -16.13 1.35
N GLY A 302 -5.28 -15.91 0.45
CA GLY A 302 -6.54 -15.23 0.78
C GLY A 302 -6.44 -13.71 0.99
N VAL A 303 -5.29 -13.07 0.82
CA VAL A 303 -5.19 -11.58 0.77
C VAL A 303 -5.72 -11.05 -0.57
N VAL A 304 -5.55 -11.82 -1.64
CA VAL A 304 -6.07 -11.52 -2.98
C VAL A 304 -6.84 -12.74 -3.50
N PRO A 305 -7.96 -12.59 -4.23
CA PRO A 305 -8.66 -13.71 -4.86
C PRO A 305 -7.70 -14.59 -5.68
N ASP A 306 -7.79 -15.91 -5.49
CA ASP A 306 -6.93 -16.92 -6.12
C ASP A 306 -5.40 -16.77 -5.86
N ASN A 307 -5.01 -15.99 -4.86
CA ASN A 307 -3.61 -15.67 -4.50
C ASN A 307 -2.77 -15.16 -5.70
N THR A 308 -3.45 -14.62 -6.71
CA THR A 308 -2.87 -14.29 -8.02
C THR A 308 -3.44 -12.98 -8.51
N LEU A 309 -2.57 -11.98 -8.68
CA LEU A 309 -2.96 -10.68 -9.19
C LEU A 309 -2.54 -10.50 -10.65
N ARG A 310 -3.48 -10.05 -11.48
CA ARG A 310 -3.27 -9.75 -12.89
C ARG A 310 -3.28 -8.24 -13.07
N SER A 311 -2.27 -7.69 -13.72
CA SER A 311 -2.23 -6.26 -14.02
C SER A 311 -1.63 -5.99 -15.39
N MET A 312 -2.15 -4.96 -16.05
CA MET A 312 -1.49 -4.37 -17.22
C MET A 312 -0.30 -3.53 -16.76
N LEU A 313 0.87 -3.79 -17.33
CA LEU A 313 2.09 -3.03 -17.09
C LEU A 313 2.13 -1.84 -18.05
N GLY A 314 1.76 -0.65 -17.55
CA GLY A 314 1.86 0.60 -18.32
C GLY A 314 3.28 1.18 -18.34
N ASN A 315 4.03 0.98 -17.27
CA ASN A 315 5.46 1.27 -17.18
C ASN A 315 6.24 -0.05 -17.20
N SER A 316 7.43 -0.07 -17.79
CA SER A 316 8.33 -1.24 -17.81
C SER A 316 8.90 -1.59 -16.42
N ARG A 317 8.11 -1.50 -15.34
CA ARG A 317 8.51 -1.80 -13.97
C ARG A 317 7.46 -2.66 -13.29
N LEU A 318 7.86 -3.81 -12.78
CA LEU A 318 7.01 -4.73 -12.05
C LEU A 318 7.46 -4.81 -10.58
N ARG A 319 6.53 -4.54 -9.67
CA ARG A 319 6.70 -4.66 -8.22
C ARG A 319 6.07 -5.96 -7.72
N PHE A 320 6.76 -6.63 -6.80
CA PHE A 320 6.29 -7.90 -6.24
C PHE A 320 6.91 -8.17 -4.86
N VAL A 321 6.31 -9.10 -4.12
CA VAL A 321 6.81 -9.56 -2.81
C VAL A 321 7.86 -10.67 -3.03
N PRO A 322 9.02 -10.63 -2.35
CA PRO A 322 9.98 -11.74 -2.38
C PRO A 322 9.31 -13.10 -2.16
N GLY A 323 9.68 -14.10 -2.97
CA GLY A 323 9.06 -15.43 -2.94
C GLY A 323 7.85 -15.60 -3.87
N SER A 324 7.37 -14.53 -4.50
CA SER A 324 6.27 -14.62 -5.48
C SER A 324 6.70 -15.34 -6.77
N GLY A 325 5.78 -16.11 -7.35
CA GLY A 325 5.92 -16.65 -8.70
C GLY A 325 5.42 -15.65 -9.74
N ILE A 326 6.25 -15.29 -10.71
CA ILE A 326 5.90 -14.26 -11.69
C ILE A 326 5.83 -14.86 -13.10
N ALA A 327 4.78 -14.53 -13.83
CA ALA A 327 4.65 -14.85 -15.25
C ALA A 327 4.23 -13.62 -16.06
N LEU A 328 4.71 -13.55 -17.30
CA LEU A 328 4.36 -12.48 -18.24
C LEU A 328 3.54 -13.04 -19.39
N ARG A 329 2.60 -12.22 -19.88
CA ARG A 329 1.83 -12.46 -21.11
C ARG A 329 1.92 -11.22 -21.98
N VAL A 330 2.41 -11.42 -23.19
CA VAL A 330 2.68 -10.34 -24.14
C VAL A 330 1.87 -10.59 -25.40
N GLU A 331 1.17 -9.56 -25.86
CA GLU A 331 0.53 -9.53 -27.17
C GLU A 331 1.26 -8.53 -28.06
N VAL A 332 1.58 -8.93 -29.29
CA VAL A 332 2.37 -8.16 -30.25
C VAL A 332 1.50 -7.80 -31.45
N SER A 333 1.84 -6.73 -32.17
CA SER A 333 1.08 -6.26 -33.34
C SER A 333 1.13 -7.17 -34.57
N ALA A 334 1.94 -8.22 -34.56
CA ALA A 334 2.08 -9.15 -35.68
C ALA A 334 2.24 -10.61 -35.22
N PRO A 335 1.85 -11.60 -36.06
CA PRO A 335 2.10 -13.01 -35.80
C PRO A 335 3.59 -13.32 -35.66
N LEU A 336 3.94 -14.10 -34.64
CA LEU A 336 5.31 -14.38 -34.24
C LEU A 336 5.83 -15.68 -34.86
N LYS A 337 7.11 -15.66 -35.22
CA LYS A 337 7.89 -16.86 -35.58
C LYS A 337 8.60 -17.44 -34.36
N SER A 338 9.11 -16.58 -33.49
CA SER A 338 9.85 -16.96 -32.29
C SER A 338 9.85 -15.83 -31.27
N ALA A 339 9.82 -16.17 -29.98
CA ALA A 339 10.04 -15.25 -28.89
C ALA A 339 10.96 -15.85 -27.83
N SER A 340 11.61 -15.00 -27.05
CA SER A 340 12.42 -15.40 -25.91
C SER A 340 12.28 -14.40 -24.75
N ILE A 341 12.43 -14.96 -23.55
CA ILE A 341 12.45 -14.24 -22.27
C ILE A 341 13.82 -14.54 -21.65
N ASP A 342 14.64 -13.52 -21.41
CA ASP A 342 16.02 -13.64 -20.91
C ASP A 342 16.88 -14.64 -21.69
N GLY A 343 16.71 -14.64 -23.02
CA GLY A 343 17.42 -15.52 -23.92
C GLY A 343 16.91 -16.97 -23.97
N LYS A 344 15.97 -17.36 -23.10
CA LYS A 344 15.29 -18.67 -23.16
C LYS A 344 14.12 -18.61 -24.14
N ALA A 345 14.11 -19.50 -25.12
CA ALA A 345 13.04 -19.56 -26.12
C ALA A 345 11.72 -19.99 -25.46
N VAL A 346 10.63 -19.30 -25.80
CA VAL A 346 9.28 -19.58 -25.29
C VAL A 346 8.33 -19.91 -26.44
N PRO A 347 7.30 -20.75 -26.20
CA PRO A 347 6.31 -21.06 -27.23
C PRO A 347 5.52 -19.81 -27.63
N VAL A 348 5.26 -19.68 -28.93
CA VAL A 348 4.45 -18.59 -29.51
C VAL A 348 3.10 -19.12 -30.00
N GLN A 349 2.02 -18.38 -29.76
CA GLN A 349 0.68 -18.68 -30.23
C GLN A 349 0.12 -17.48 -30.99
N GLY A 350 0.21 -17.53 -32.32
CA GLY A 350 -0.18 -16.39 -33.16
C GLY A 350 0.67 -15.16 -32.84
N ALA A 351 0.04 -14.11 -32.31
CA ALA A 351 0.69 -12.86 -31.91
C ALA A 351 1.06 -12.79 -30.42
N ARG A 352 0.87 -13.88 -29.67
CA ARG A 352 1.03 -13.92 -28.21
C ARG A 352 2.16 -14.84 -27.79
N PHE A 353 2.86 -14.45 -26.73
CA PHE A 353 3.83 -15.31 -26.05
C PHE A 353 3.85 -14.99 -24.56
N GLY A 354 4.36 -15.91 -23.76
CA GLY A 354 4.43 -15.72 -22.31
C GLY A 354 5.17 -16.86 -21.64
N GLY A 355 5.50 -16.66 -20.37
CA GLY A 355 6.25 -17.63 -19.58
C GLY A 355 6.54 -17.11 -18.18
N ALA A 356 6.96 -18.04 -17.32
CA ALA A 356 7.47 -17.71 -15.99
C ALA A 356 8.82 -16.99 -16.11
N ILE A 357 9.06 -16.02 -15.23
CA ILE A 357 10.32 -15.29 -15.13
C ILE A 357 11.01 -15.63 -13.81
N ASP A 358 12.32 -15.41 -13.76
CA ASP A 358 13.08 -15.57 -12.52
C ASP A 358 12.90 -14.33 -11.64
N PRO A 359 12.27 -14.44 -10.46
CA PRO A 359 12.04 -13.30 -9.57
C PRO A 359 13.33 -12.78 -8.92
N GLN A 360 14.48 -13.45 -9.07
CA GLN A 360 15.77 -12.96 -8.58
C GLN A 360 16.49 -12.03 -9.57
N ALA A 361 16.01 -11.92 -10.81
CA ALA A 361 16.59 -11.00 -11.78
C ALA A 361 16.18 -9.54 -11.45
N ASN A 362 17.09 -8.58 -11.68
CA ASN A 362 16.75 -7.15 -11.57
C ASN A 362 16.05 -6.62 -12.82
N GLU A 363 16.26 -7.28 -13.97
CA GLU A 363 15.78 -6.86 -15.27
C GLU A 363 15.49 -8.10 -16.12
N VAL A 364 14.35 -8.09 -16.82
CA VAL A 364 13.95 -9.14 -17.76
C VAL A 364 13.87 -8.59 -19.17
N LEU A 365 14.55 -9.24 -20.10
CA LEU A 365 14.66 -8.84 -21.50
C LEU A 365 13.78 -9.71 -22.39
N LEU A 366 12.79 -9.10 -23.01
CA LEU A 366 11.88 -9.72 -23.96
C LEU A 366 12.35 -9.48 -25.39
N ARG A 367 12.46 -10.56 -26.18
CA ARG A 367 12.82 -10.50 -27.59
C ARG A 367 11.83 -11.32 -28.41
N TRP A 368 11.42 -10.80 -29.56
CA TRP A 368 10.58 -11.53 -30.50
C TRP A 368 10.98 -11.24 -31.95
N THR A 369 10.54 -12.12 -32.84
CA THR A 369 10.69 -11.98 -34.29
C THR A 369 9.39 -12.42 -34.94
N ASP A 370 8.85 -11.61 -35.85
CA ASP A 370 7.63 -11.91 -36.57
C ASP A 370 7.84 -12.97 -37.67
N GLN A 371 6.76 -13.35 -38.35
CA GLN A 371 6.82 -14.29 -39.48
C GLN A 371 7.61 -13.76 -40.69
N ASP A 372 7.71 -12.44 -40.83
CA ASP A 372 8.45 -11.75 -41.89
C ASP A 372 9.95 -11.56 -41.55
N GLY A 373 10.38 -11.94 -40.35
CA GLY A 373 11.76 -11.82 -39.88
C GLY A 373 12.12 -10.46 -39.28
N LEU A 374 11.16 -9.56 -39.08
CA LEU A 374 11.37 -8.28 -38.41
C LEU A 374 11.39 -8.45 -36.88
N ARG A 375 12.18 -7.58 -36.24
CA ARG A 375 12.35 -7.50 -34.79
C ARG A 375 11.94 -6.11 -34.32
N PRO A 376 11.56 -5.93 -33.04
CA PRO A 376 11.45 -4.59 -32.47
C PRO A 376 12.79 -3.84 -32.57
N GLU A 377 12.75 -2.52 -32.58
CA GLU A 377 13.95 -1.68 -32.71
C GLU A 377 14.91 -1.88 -31.55
N GLN A 378 14.37 -1.96 -30.34
CA GLN A 378 15.09 -2.37 -29.14
C GLN A 378 14.31 -3.52 -28.47
N PRO A 379 15.00 -4.47 -27.83
CA PRO A 379 14.35 -5.43 -26.95
C PRO A 379 13.55 -4.72 -25.85
N LEU A 380 12.39 -5.25 -25.49
CA LEU A 380 11.60 -4.70 -24.39
C LEU A 380 12.20 -5.17 -23.07
N SER A 381 12.65 -4.21 -22.26
CA SER A 381 13.15 -4.46 -20.90
C SER A 381 12.06 -4.21 -19.87
N ILE A 382 12.01 -5.04 -18.83
CA ILE A 382 11.14 -4.89 -17.67
C ILE A 382 12.03 -4.91 -16.42
N ALA A 383 12.03 -3.81 -15.67
CA ALA A 383 12.69 -3.75 -14.36
C ALA A 383 11.85 -4.48 -13.31
N LEU A 384 12.49 -5.33 -12.53
CA LEU A 384 11.88 -6.07 -11.43
C LEU A 384 12.29 -5.41 -10.10
N GLU A 385 11.31 -5.03 -9.28
CA GLU A 385 11.52 -4.40 -7.97
C GLU A 385 10.86 -5.25 -6.88
N ALA A 386 11.68 -5.95 -6.10
CA ALA A 386 11.21 -6.73 -4.96
C ALA A 386 10.97 -5.80 -3.76
N ILE A 387 9.72 -5.70 -3.30
CA ILE A 387 9.35 -4.91 -2.12
C ILE A 387 9.18 -5.88 -0.94
N PRO A 388 10.08 -5.85 0.06
CA PRO A 388 9.96 -6.72 1.22
C PRO A 388 8.73 -6.34 2.06
N ASP A 389 8.12 -7.36 2.62
CA ASP A 389 7.06 -7.25 3.63
C ASP A 389 7.61 -6.58 4.90
N ARG A 390 6.89 -5.55 5.39
CA ARG A 390 7.30 -4.73 6.53
C ARG A 390 6.72 -5.26 7.84
N PRO A 391 7.44 -5.10 8.96
CA PRO A 391 6.89 -5.50 10.26
C PRO A 391 5.60 -4.73 10.60
N PRO A 392 4.61 -5.39 11.23
CA PRO A 392 3.41 -4.72 11.72
C PRO A 392 3.74 -3.73 12.84
N THR A 393 2.87 -2.76 13.03
CA THR A 393 3.00 -1.75 14.09
C THR A 393 1.84 -1.85 15.08
N VAL A 394 2.13 -1.69 16.36
CA VAL A 394 1.15 -1.58 17.44
C VAL A 394 1.46 -0.33 18.26
N MET A 395 0.46 0.54 18.38
CA MET A 395 0.50 1.73 19.22
C MET A 395 -0.63 1.65 20.25
N VAL A 396 -0.34 2.07 21.48
CA VAL A 396 -1.34 2.17 22.55
C VAL A 396 -1.72 3.64 22.64
N ASP A 397 -3.02 3.94 22.57
CA ASP A 397 -3.51 5.30 22.81
C ASP A 397 -3.14 5.75 24.23
N ALA A 398 -2.94 7.05 24.44
CA ALA A 398 -2.59 7.58 25.76
C ALA A 398 -3.71 7.23 26.77
N VAL A 399 -3.39 6.36 27.72
CA VAL A 399 -4.25 6.00 28.86
C VAL A 399 -3.70 6.71 30.09
N GLU A 400 -4.53 7.50 30.77
CA GLU A 400 -4.22 7.98 32.11
C GLU A 400 -4.29 6.78 33.06
N ILE A 401 -3.13 6.37 33.56
CA ILE A 401 -3.01 5.23 34.46
C ILE A 401 -2.95 5.77 35.89
N PRO A 402 -3.88 5.38 36.77
CA PRO A 402 -3.83 5.74 38.19
C PRO A 402 -2.52 5.28 38.84
N GLY A 403 -2.04 6.02 39.85
CA GLY A 403 -0.82 5.67 40.57
C GLY A 403 -0.88 4.30 41.26
N LYS A 404 -2.06 3.88 41.70
CA LYS A 404 -2.38 2.54 42.22
C LYS A 404 -3.66 2.04 41.56
N VAL A 405 -3.67 0.79 41.13
CA VAL A 405 -4.83 0.17 40.44
C VAL A 405 -5.41 -0.90 41.35
N LEU A 406 -6.69 -0.78 41.69
CA LEU A 406 -7.40 -1.81 42.43
C LEU A 406 -7.41 -3.13 41.64
N ALA A 407 -7.19 -4.27 42.30
CA ALA A 407 -7.25 -5.57 41.62
C ALA A 407 -8.60 -5.80 40.92
N SER A 408 -9.70 -5.30 41.50
CA SER A 408 -11.05 -5.36 40.93
C SER A 408 -11.34 -4.29 39.87
N GLN A 409 -10.44 -3.33 39.62
CA GLN A 409 -10.65 -2.27 38.64
C GLN A 409 -10.23 -2.72 37.24
N THR A 410 -11.10 -2.47 36.26
CA THR A 410 -10.80 -2.73 34.86
C THR A 410 -10.16 -1.51 34.19
N ILE A 411 -8.94 -1.67 33.68
CA ILE A 411 -8.26 -0.68 32.83
C ILE A 411 -8.49 -1.05 31.36
N THR A 412 -9.07 -0.13 30.60
CA THR A 412 -9.30 -0.32 29.16
C THR A 412 -8.23 0.39 28.33
N PHE A 413 -7.77 -0.28 27.27
CA PHE A 413 -6.79 0.23 26.33
C PHE A 413 -7.36 0.20 24.93
N ARG A 414 -6.99 1.19 24.11
CA ARG A 414 -7.23 1.18 22.67
C ARG A 414 -5.89 1.04 21.95
N LEU A 415 -5.83 0.07 21.06
CA LEU A 415 -4.64 -0.27 20.29
C LEU A 415 -4.87 0.13 18.84
N ALA A 416 -3.99 0.96 18.29
CA ALA A 416 -3.92 1.21 16.86
C ALA A 416 -2.92 0.23 16.25
N VAL A 417 -3.41 -0.69 15.42
CA VAL A 417 -2.60 -1.69 14.73
C VAL A 417 -2.62 -1.48 13.23
N SER A 418 -1.47 -1.66 12.58
CA SER A 418 -1.35 -1.49 11.13
C SER A 418 -0.33 -2.46 10.54
N ASP A 419 -0.66 -2.98 9.37
CA ASP A 419 0.22 -3.85 8.58
C ASP A 419 0.09 -3.54 7.08
N ASP A 420 1.09 -3.88 6.28
CA ASP A 420 1.04 -3.71 4.83
C ASP A 420 0.19 -4.78 4.14
N TYR A 421 0.18 -6.02 4.65
CA TYR A 421 -0.63 -7.14 4.14
C TYR A 421 -1.77 -7.55 5.06
N ARG A 422 -1.50 -8.27 6.15
CA ARG A 422 -2.53 -8.86 7.03
C ARG A 422 -1.97 -9.04 8.42
N ILE A 423 -2.74 -8.57 9.40
CA ILE A 423 -2.50 -8.88 10.80
C ILE A 423 -3.11 -10.25 11.07
N ARG A 424 -2.30 -11.19 11.58
CA ARG A 424 -2.75 -12.53 11.92
C ARG A 424 -3.48 -12.56 13.26
N ARG A 425 -2.86 -11.96 14.27
CA ARG A 425 -3.38 -11.90 15.65
C ARG A 425 -2.88 -10.66 16.37
N VAL A 426 -3.70 -10.17 17.28
CA VAL A 426 -3.31 -9.17 18.28
C VAL A 426 -3.57 -9.75 19.65
N GLY A 427 -2.69 -9.50 20.60
CA GLY A 427 -2.87 -9.94 21.97
C GLY A 427 -2.23 -9.06 23.02
N MET A 428 -2.47 -9.42 24.26
CA MET A 428 -1.94 -8.81 25.47
C MET A 428 -1.11 -9.84 26.21
N ARG A 429 -0.02 -9.40 26.83
CA ARG A 429 0.83 -10.18 27.73
C ARG A 429 1.00 -9.40 29.00
N TRP A 430 0.91 -10.06 30.14
CA TRP A 430 1.17 -9.48 31.44
C TRP A 430 2.21 -10.30 32.19
N GLU A 431 3.09 -9.61 32.90
CA GLU A 431 4.15 -10.22 33.70
C GLU A 431 4.12 -9.60 35.10
N SER A 432 3.89 -10.44 36.12
CA SER A 432 3.95 -10.02 37.52
C SER A 432 5.41 -10.02 37.99
N GLU A 433 5.89 -8.91 38.55
CA GLU A 433 7.29 -8.78 39.00
C GLU A 433 7.58 -9.65 40.24
N GLN A 434 6.58 -9.91 41.08
CA GLN A 434 6.76 -10.67 42.33
C GLN A 434 6.44 -12.16 42.18
N ASP A 435 5.45 -12.51 41.35
CA ASP A 435 5.03 -13.88 41.13
C ASP A 435 4.97 -14.23 39.64
N PRO A 436 6.07 -14.77 39.08
CA PRO A 436 6.12 -15.17 37.67
C PRO A 436 5.03 -16.18 37.27
N THR A 437 4.47 -16.96 38.21
CA THR A 437 3.42 -17.95 37.91
C THR A 437 2.08 -17.30 37.54
N ARG A 438 1.88 -16.04 37.91
CA ARG A 438 0.72 -15.22 37.56
C ARG A 438 0.89 -14.43 36.25
N SER A 439 1.99 -14.66 35.54
CA SER A 439 2.22 -14.09 34.21
C SER A 439 1.46 -14.90 33.16
N GLY A 440 0.96 -14.21 32.13
CA GLY A 440 0.17 -14.86 31.09
C GLY A 440 0.02 -14.02 29.85
N GLU A 441 -0.70 -14.55 28.88
CA GLU A 441 -1.07 -13.84 27.67
C GLU A 441 -2.47 -14.21 27.22
N ARG A 442 -3.07 -13.31 26.44
CA ARG A 442 -4.40 -13.48 25.88
C ARG A 442 -4.45 -12.90 24.47
N VAL A 443 -5.12 -13.62 23.56
CA VAL A 443 -5.43 -13.11 22.22
C VAL A 443 -6.64 -12.18 22.32
N LEU A 444 -6.52 -10.98 21.76
CA LEU A 444 -7.55 -9.94 21.79
C LEU A 444 -8.35 -9.85 20.49
N SER A 445 -7.72 -10.18 19.36
CA SER A 445 -8.34 -10.11 18.04
C SER A 445 -7.66 -11.06 17.05
N GLY A 446 -8.44 -11.48 16.06
CA GLY A 446 -8.07 -12.44 15.03
C GLY A 446 -7.48 -11.83 13.76
N PRO A 447 -7.55 -12.57 12.65
CA PRO A 447 -7.05 -12.10 11.37
C PRO A 447 -7.78 -10.82 10.96
N MET A 448 -7.01 -9.75 10.78
CA MET A 448 -7.48 -8.42 10.43
C MET A 448 -6.88 -8.03 9.09
N ASP A 449 -7.76 -7.71 8.15
CA ASP A 449 -7.37 -7.43 6.77
C ASP A 449 -7.39 -5.91 6.50
N PRO A 450 -6.23 -5.24 6.40
CA PRO A 450 -6.16 -3.81 6.07
C PRO A 450 -6.57 -3.52 4.61
N THR A 451 -6.83 -4.53 3.78
CA THR A 451 -7.19 -4.36 2.37
C THR A 451 -8.69 -4.27 2.11
N HIS A 452 -9.57 -4.55 3.08
CA HIS A 452 -11.02 -4.39 2.89
C HIS A 452 -11.42 -2.95 2.54
N GLU A 453 -10.61 -1.95 2.92
CA GLU A 453 -10.82 -0.55 2.56
C GLU A 453 -10.13 -0.12 1.25
N ARG A 454 -9.18 -0.92 0.73
CA ARG A 454 -8.47 -0.62 -0.52
C ARG A 454 -9.19 -1.28 -1.70
N GLY A 455 -9.74 -0.47 -2.61
CA GLY A 455 -10.31 -0.95 -3.86
C GLY A 455 -9.38 -1.96 -4.57
N GLN A 456 -9.87 -3.18 -4.75
CA GLN A 456 -9.08 -4.40 -4.97
C GLN A 456 -8.49 -4.58 -6.39
N ASP A 457 -8.54 -3.56 -7.25
CA ASP A 457 -8.46 -3.78 -8.70
C ASP A 457 -7.09 -3.51 -9.35
N SER A 458 -6.02 -3.16 -8.60
CA SER A 458 -4.70 -2.96 -9.23
C SER A 458 -3.46 -3.24 -8.38
N LEU A 459 -2.43 -3.82 -9.01
CA LEU A 459 -1.07 -4.00 -8.45
C LEU A 459 -0.44 -2.67 -7.99
N ALA A 460 -0.73 -1.57 -8.68
CA ALA A 460 -0.22 -0.25 -8.34
C ALA A 460 -0.78 0.25 -7.00
N ALA A 461 -2.09 0.11 -6.76
CA ALA A 461 -2.72 0.48 -5.50
C ALA A 461 -2.25 -0.40 -4.32
N PHE A 462 -1.83 -1.65 -4.60
CA PHE A 462 -1.33 -2.57 -3.58
C PHE A 462 0.06 -2.15 -3.04
N PHE A 463 0.93 -1.61 -3.90
CA PHE A 463 2.31 -1.22 -3.56
C PHE A 463 2.54 0.30 -3.47
N GLU A 464 1.50 1.12 -3.65
CA GLU A 464 1.60 2.55 -3.40
C GLU A 464 1.51 2.83 -1.89
N PRO A 465 2.48 3.56 -1.31
CA PRO A 465 2.38 3.99 0.07
C PRO A 465 1.31 5.08 0.15
N THR A 466 0.06 4.70 0.42
CA THR A 466 -0.96 5.65 0.85
C THR A 466 -0.46 6.34 2.12
N ARG A 467 -0.52 7.68 2.17
CA ARG A 467 0.03 8.49 3.29
C ARG A 467 -0.54 8.16 4.67
N THR A 468 -1.60 7.35 4.72
CA THR A 468 -2.21 6.81 5.92
C THR A 468 -2.46 5.33 5.64
N GLN A 469 -1.62 4.44 6.18
CA GLN A 469 -2.00 3.03 6.28
C GLN A 469 -3.27 3.00 7.16
N PRO A 470 -4.35 2.32 6.75
CA PRO A 470 -5.54 2.22 7.58
C PRO A 470 -5.15 1.51 8.89
N SER A 471 -5.16 2.26 9.98
CA SER A 471 -4.96 1.71 11.32
C SER A 471 -6.29 1.18 11.82
N GLN A 472 -6.35 -0.10 12.17
CA GLN A 472 -7.52 -0.67 12.82
C GLN A 472 -7.40 -0.49 14.34
N THR A 473 -8.52 -0.22 15.00
CA THR A 473 -8.56 -0.05 16.45
C THR A 473 -9.02 -1.35 17.10
N VAL A 474 -8.22 -1.86 18.05
CA VAL A 474 -8.51 -3.06 18.83
C VAL A 474 -8.66 -2.65 20.29
N ALA A 475 -9.77 -3.03 20.92
CA ALA A 475 -9.95 -2.81 22.35
C ALA A 475 -9.25 -3.90 23.17
N ALA A 476 -8.71 -3.52 24.32
CA ALA A 476 -8.18 -4.44 25.32
C ALA A 476 -8.64 -4.04 26.71
N ALA A 477 -8.80 -5.02 27.59
CA ALA A 477 -9.14 -4.80 29.00
C ALA A 477 -8.18 -5.60 29.89
N PHE A 478 -7.75 -4.98 30.99
CA PHE A 478 -6.93 -5.59 32.04
C PHE A 478 -7.64 -5.43 33.38
N GLN A 479 -7.78 -6.51 34.14
CA GLN A 479 -8.27 -6.48 35.52
C GLN A 479 -7.47 -7.51 36.32
N GLY A 480 -6.88 -7.07 37.45
CA GLY A 480 -5.98 -7.90 38.24
C GLY A 480 -6.67 -9.16 38.78
N ALA A 481 -7.83 -9.00 39.40
CA ALA A 481 -8.60 -10.07 40.04
C ALA A 481 -8.99 -11.19 39.05
N ALA A 482 -9.47 -10.84 37.85
CA ALA A 482 -9.81 -11.82 36.80
C ALA A 482 -8.58 -12.61 36.28
N LEU A 483 -7.40 -12.01 36.39
CA LEU A 483 -6.11 -12.63 36.07
C LEU A 483 -5.44 -13.26 37.31
N GLN A 484 -6.13 -13.26 38.45
CA GLN A 484 -5.66 -13.75 39.74
C GLN A 484 -4.39 -13.04 40.25
N ILE A 485 -4.27 -11.75 39.95
CA ILE A 485 -3.24 -10.83 40.41
C ILE A 485 -3.89 -9.92 41.46
N GLU A 486 -3.76 -10.28 42.73
CA GLU A 486 -4.35 -9.52 43.83
C GLU A 486 -3.50 -8.33 44.29
N SER A 487 -2.17 -8.48 44.27
CA SER A 487 -1.22 -7.43 44.67
C SER A 487 0.13 -7.72 44.03
N SER A 488 0.50 -6.95 43.01
CA SER A 488 1.86 -6.97 42.44
C SER A 488 2.07 -5.86 41.40
N PRO A 489 3.28 -5.27 41.30
CA PRO A 489 3.67 -4.53 40.12
C PRO A 489 3.62 -5.44 38.88
N THR A 490 2.81 -5.07 37.91
CA THR A 490 2.50 -5.87 36.73
C THR A 490 2.87 -5.11 35.46
N LEU A 491 3.69 -5.72 34.61
CA LEU A 491 4.07 -5.18 33.31
C LEU A 491 3.11 -5.71 32.25
N VAL A 492 2.35 -4.81 31.61
CA VAL A 492 1.44 -5.12 30.50
C VAL A 492 2.08 -4.70 29.18
N ARG A 493 2.06 -5.60 28.20
CA ARG A 493 2.54 -5.37 26.83
C ARG A 493 1.51 -5.87 25.84
N PHE A 494 1.33 -5.14 24.75
CA PHE A 494 0.52 -5.59 23.64
C PHE A 494 1.42 -6.12 22.54
N TRP A 495 0.95 -7.13 21.82
CA TRP A 495 1.70 -7.74 20.74
C TRP A 495 0.84 -7.90 19.50
N VAL A 496 1.51 -7.81 18.35
CA VAL A 496 0.92 -8.06 17.03
C VAL A 496 1.77 -9.09 16.30
N GLU A 497 1.10 -9.99 15.60
CA GLU A 497 1.68 -11.05 14.78
C GLU A 497 1.13 -10.92 13.36
N ASP A 498 2.00 -10.97 12.36
CA ASP A 498 1.65 -11.04 10.94
C ASP A 498 1.75 -12.48 10.42
N ASP A 499 1.48 -12.67 9.14
CA ASP A 499 1.55 -13.98 8.49
C ASP A 499 2.96 -14.34 7.98
N LEU A 500 3.97 -13.46 8.13
CA LEU A 500 5.30 -13.71 7.57
C LEU A 500 6.03 -14.86 8.31
N PRO A 501 6.40 -15.97 7.64
CA PRO A 501 7.00 -17.12 8.29
C PRO A 501 8.35 -16.80 8.95
N GLY A 502 8.49 -17.19 10.21
CA GLY A 502 9.72 -17.00 10.99
C GLY A 502 9.90 -15.58 11.57
N ARG A 503 8.97 -14.66 11.31
CA ARG A 503 8.89 -13.39 12.04
C ARG A 503 8.21 -13.63 13.39
N GLY A 504 8.86 -13.17 14.46
CA GLY A 504 8.30 -13.22 15.81
C GLY A 504 7.30 -12.10 16.05
N ARG A 505 6.59 -12.16 17.17
CA ARG A 505 5.66 -11.11 17.62
C ARG A 505 6.38 -9.78 17.84
N ILE A 506 5.70 -8.69 17.51
CA ILE A 506 6.16 -7.32 17.77
C ILE A 506 5.42 -6.78 18.97
N TYR A 507 6.15 -6.18 19.91
CA TYR A 507 5.58 -5.73 21.19
C TYR A 507 5.54 -4.20 21.29
N SER A 508 4.51 -3.70 21.95
CA SER A 508 4.46 -2.33 22.44
C SER A 508 5.52 -2.08 23.54
N PRO A 509 5.78 -0.81 23.89
CA PRO A 509 6.39 -0.45 25.16
C PRO A 509 5.64 -1.11 26.33
N ALA A 510 6.37 -1.46 27.39
CA ALA A 510 5.78 -2.03 28.59
C ALA A 510 5.14 -0.94 29.45
N ILE A 511 3.91 -1.20 29.86
CA ILE A 511 3.11 -0.36 30.74
C ILE A 511 3.16 -0.99 32.13
N ARG A 512 3.68 -0.26 33.12
CA ARG A 512 3.73 -0.73 34.50
C ARG A 512 2.43 -0.33 35.22
N LEU A 513 1.71 -1.31 35.74
CA LEU A 513 0.53 -1.15 36.58
C LEU A 513 0.87 -1.62 37.98
N ASP A 514 0.75 -0.74 38.98
CA ASP A 514 0.90 -1.11 40.37
C ASP A 514 -0.45 -1.63 40.90
N VAL A 515 -0.71 -2.93 40.72
CA VAL A 515 -1.95 -3.59 41.16
C VAL A 515 -1.90 -3.84 42.65
N VAL A 516 -2.94 -3.43 43.38
CA VAL A 516 -3.06 -3.54 44.84
C VAL A 516 -4.38 -4.20 45.25
N SER A 517 -4.36 -4.88 46.41
CA SER A 517 -5.58 -5.48 46.95
C SER A 517 -6.55 -4.40 47.45
N ALA A 518 -7.80 -4.77 47.71
CA ALA A 518 -8.79 -3.85 48.28
C ALA A 518 -8.34 -3.27 49.63
N GLU A 519 -7.68 -4.07 50.46
CA GLU A 519 -7.12 -3.62 51.75
C GLU A 519 -5.93 -2.68 51.57
N GLU A 520 -4.96 -3.03 50.70
CA GLU A 520 -3.80 -2.18 50.44
C GLU A 520 -4.20 -0.85 49.79
N HIS A 521 -5.19 -0.87 48.90
CA HIS A 521 -5.77 0.32 48.33
C HIS A 521 -6.45 1.20 49.40
N ALA A 522 -7.16 0.59 50.36
CA ALA A 522 -7.76 1.34 51.47
C ALA A 522 -6.70 2.05 52.33
N VAL A 523 -5.57 1.39 52.57
CA VAL A 523 -4.41 1.99 53.26
C VAL A 523 -3.87 3.18 52.49
N TRP A 524 -3.63 3.00 51.19
CA TRP A 524 -3.13 4.07 50.32
C TRP A 524 -4.09 5.26 50.28
N ILE A 525 -5.40 5.02 50.13
CA ILE A 525 -6.44 6.06 50.16
C ILE A 525 -6.44 6.81 51.48
N ALA A 526 -6.34 6.12 52.63
CA ALA A 526 -6.27 6.77 53.93
C ALA A 526 -5.04 7.69 54.05
N GLU A 527 -3.87 7.26 53.55
CA GLU A 527 -2.67 8.09 53.49
C GLU A 527 -2.86 9.32 52.59
N GLN A 528 -3.55 9.18 51.45
CA GLN A 528 -3.86 10.31 50.58
C GLN A 528 -4.83 11.30 51.24
N PHE A 529 -5.86 10.81 51.93
CA PHE A 529 -6.77 11.67 52.69
C PHE A 529 -6.07 12.41 53.83
N ASP A 530 -5.08 11.80 54.48
CA ASP A 530 -4.29 12.49 55.50
C ASP A 530 -3.45 13.64 54.91
N GLN A 531 -2.86 13.45 53.72
CA GLN A 531 -2.13 14.49 53.00
C GLN A 531 -3.07 15.60 52.50
N TRP A 532 -4.23 15.22 52.00
CA TRP A 532 -5.29 16.14 51.59
C TRP A 532 -5.78 16.98 52.78
N ARG A 533 -6.05 16.35 53.94
CA ARG A 533 -6.45 17.05 55.16
C ARG A 533 -5.38 18.04 55.63
N GLN A 534 -4.10 17.68 55.56
CA GLN A 534 -3.02 18.64 55.87
C GLN A 534 -3.07 19.85 54.93
N SER A 535 -3.31 19.64 53.64
CA SER A 535 -3.46 20.74 52.68
C SER A 535 -4.68 21.61 52.96
N ALA A 536 -5.81 21.01 53.38
CA ALA A 536 -7.01 21.74 53.81
C ALA A 536 -6.75 22.56 55.09
N LEU A 537 -6.03 22.01 56.07
CA LEU A 537 -5.64 22.74 57.28
C LEU A 537 -4.67 23.89 56.96
N ASP A 538 -3.75 23.72 56.01
CA ASP A 538 -2.89 24.81 55.56
C ASP A 538 -3.70 25.95 54.92
N ALA A 539 -4.77 25.63 54.19
CA ALA A 539 -5.68 26.63 53.62
C ALA A 539 -6.48 27.36 54.71
N ARG A 540 -6.94 26.64 55.74
CA ARG A 540 -7.57 27.22 56.94
C ARG A 540 -6.61 28.13 57.70
N ASP A 541 -5.39 27.68 57.93
CA ASP A 541 -4.41 28.44 58.72
C ASP A 541 -4.04 29.74 57.98
N ARG A 542 -4.02 29.71 56.64
CA ARG A 542 -3.92 30.92 55.81
C ARG A 542 -5.15 31.81 55.96
N GLU A 543 -6.34 31.24 55.99
CA GLU A 543 -7.59 31.99 56.17
C GLU A 543 -7.63 32.70 57.54
N LEU A 544 -7.21 32.01 58.61
CA LEU A 544 -7.06 32.60 59.95
C LEU A 544 -6.07 33.76 59.95
N ASP A 545 -4.93 33.59 59.28
CA ASP A 545 -3.90 34.62 59.11
C ASP A 545 -4.43 35.85 58.35
N LEU A 546 -5.26 35.64 57.32
CA LEU A 546 -5.87 36.68 56.52
C LEU A 546 -6.97 37.40 57.32
N PHE A 547 -7.82 36.65 58.01
CA PHE A 547 -8.84 37.18 58.91
C PHE A 547 -8.26 38.07 60.01
N GLU A 548 -7.14 37.65 60.64
CA GLU A 548 -6.46 38.49 61.63
C GLU A 548 -5.93 39.80 61.02
N ARG A 549 -5.46 39.78 59.77
CA ARG A 549 -4.98 40.98 59.06
C ARG A 549 -6.14 41.90 58.65
N ASN A 550 -7.24 41.35 58.14
CA ASN A 550 -8.44 42.12 57.81
C ASN A 550 -9.03 42.79 59.04
N ARG A 551 -9.07 42.08 60.18
CA ARG A 551 -9.49 42.66 61.47
C ARG A 551 -8.54 43.76 61.97
N GLN A 552 -7.24 43.69 61.65
CA GLN A 552 -6.30 44.78 61.95
C GLN A 552 -6.58 46.01 61.07
N LEU A 553 -6.84 45.80 59.77
CA LEU A 553 -7.19 46.87 58.85
C LEU A 553 -8.51 47.55 59.27
N GLN A 554 -9.53 46.77 59.63
CA GLN A 554 -10.83 47.25 60.12
C GLN A 554 -10.71 48.14 61.38
N ARG A 555 -9.79 47.83 62.29
CA ARG A 555 -9.57 48.62 63.51
C ARG A 555 -8.86 49.96 63.26
N THR A 556 -8.38 50.20 62.05
CA THR A 556 -7.69 51.45 61.71
C THR A 556 -8.74 52.55 61.51
N ALA A 557 -8.65 53.61 62.30
CA ALA A 557 -9.59 54.73 62.21
C ALA A 557 -9.51 55.41 60.83
N ASP A 558 -10.65 55.89 60.32
CA ASP A 558 -10.78 56.44 58.96
C ASP A 558 -9.82 57.59 58.66
N ASP A 559 -9.47 58.38 59.68
CA ASP A 559 -8.52 59.49 59.59
C ASP A 559 -7.05 59.06 59.43
N GLN A 560 -6.75 57.77 59.63
CA GLN A 560 -5.42 57.17 59.55
C GLN A 560 -5.23 56.25 58.33
N ARG A 561 -6.27 56.08 57.49
CA ARG A 561 -6.21 55.25 56.28
C ARG A 561 -5.45 55.99 55.15
N ASP A 562 -4.14 55.75 55.06
CA ASP A 562 -3.25 56.34 54.06
C ASP A 562 -3.14 55.50 52.77
N GLN A 563 -2.34 55.95 51.79
CA GLN A 563 -2.15 55.21 50.52
C GLN A 563 -1.58 53.80 50.74
N GLU A 564 -0.77 53.61 51.79
CA GLU A 564 -0.23 52.29 52.12
C GLU A 564 -1.29 51.38 52.72
N TRP A 565 -2.23 51.90 53.52
CA TRP A 565 -3.38 51.15 54.00
C TRP A 565 -4.25 50.63 52.84
N TRP A 566 -4.58 51.48 51.85
CA TRP A 566 -5.34 51.05 50.68
C TRP A 566 -4.58 50.05 49.81
N SER A 567 -3.25 50.16 49.73
CA SER A 567 -2.40 49.17 49.05
C SER A 567 -2.38 47.83 49.80
N GLN A 568 -2.48 47.85 51.14
CA GLN A 568 -2.61 46.65 51.97
C GLN A 568 -3.98 45.99 51.80
N LEU A 569 -5.07 46.77 51.75
CA LEU A 569 -6.42 46.24 51.53
C LEU A 569 -6.56 45.54 50.17
N ARG A 570 -6.07 46.13 49.08
CA ARG A 570 -6.04 45.46 47.76
C ARG A 570 -5.22 44.17 47.78
N ARG A 571 -4.06 44.19 48.46
CA ARG A 571 -3.25 42.98 48.65
C ARG A 571 -3.96 41.91 49.47
N GLN A 572 -4.80 42.29 50.44
CA GLN A 572 -5.64 41.33 51.16
C GLN A 572 -6.71 40.75 50.24
N ALA A 573 -7.46 41.57 49.48
CA ALA A 573 -8.45 41.08 48.52
C ALA A 573 -7.86 40.08 47.50
N ASP A 574 -6.68 40.39 46.95
CA ASP A 574 -5.94 39.47 46.06
C ASP A 574 -5.54 38.17 46.77
N ALA A 575 -5.15 38.25 48.04
CA ALA A 575 -4.77 37.10 48.86
C ALA A 575 -5.97 36.22 49.23
N GLU A 576 -7.12 36.80 49.56
CA GLU A 576 -8.40 36.08 49.75
C GLU A 576 -8.80 35.35 48.47
N ALA A 577 -8.79 36.05 47.34
CA ALA A 577 -9.12 35.46 46.05
C ALA A 577 -8.13 34.34 45.65
N ALA A 578 -6.87 34.41 46.08
CA ALA A 578 -5.89 33.36 45.88
C ALA A 578 -6.12 32.16 46.82
N ASN A 579 -6.50 32.39 48.08
CA ASN A 579 -6.83 31.33 49.04
C ASN A 579 -8.10 30.57 48.63
N GLY A 580 -9.14 31.28 48.19
CA GLY A 580 -10.36 30.67 47.65
C GLY A 580 -10.07 29.76 46.44
N ARG A 581 -9.24 30.21 45.49
CA ARG A 581 -8.80 29.38 44.35
C ARG A 581 -7.97 28.17 44.78
N LEU A 582 -7.20 28.27 45.86
CA LEU A 582 -6.47 27.14 46.43
C LEU A 582 -7.46 26.12 47.02
N LEU A 583 -8.44 26.58 47.81
CA LEU A 583 -9.46 25.71 48.39
C LEU A 583 -10.30 25.01 47.32
N GLN A 584 -10.63 25.69 46.22
CA GLN A 584 -11.29 25.08 45.05
C GLN A 584 -10.46 23.94 44.43
N ARG A 585 -9.13 24.05 44.39
CA ARG A 585 -8.27 22.95 43.93
C ARG A 585 -8.22 21.81 44.93
N ILE A 586 -8.08 22.12 46.23
CA ILE A 586 -8.05 21.11 47.30
C ILE A 586 -9.37 20.33 47.33
N THR A 587 -10.51 21.00 47.16
CA THR A 587 -11.82 20.34 47.09
C THR A 587 -11.95 19.47 45.84
N SER A 588 -11.47 19.92 44.67
CA SER A 588 -11.40 19.08 43.47
C SER A 588 -10.53 17.83 43.66
N ASP A 589 -9.35 17.96 44.26
CA ASP A 589 -8.46 16.82 44.57
C ASP A 589 -9.16 15.85 45.55
N GLY A 590 -9.89 16.40 46.54
CA GLY A 590 -10.68 15.60 47.46
C GLY A 590 -11.85 14.87 46.78
N GLU A 591 -12.52 15.48 45.80
CA GLU A 591 -13.56 14.79 45.00
C GLU A 591 -12.98 13.60 44.22
N ASP A 592 -11.77 13.75 43.67
CA ASP A 592 -11.07 12.67 42.96
C ASP A 592 -10.72 11.52 43.92
N LEU A 593 -10.18 11.85 45.11
CA LEU A 593 -9.89 10.86 46.16
C LEU A 593 -11.15 10.16 46.67
N LEU A 594 -12.24 10.91 46.87
CA LEU A 594 -13.53 10.37 47.28
C LEU A 594 -14.08 9.40 46.23
N ARG A 595 -13.97 9.74 44.93
CA ARG A 595 -14.36 8.84 43.84
C ARG A 595 -13.52 7.57 43.81
N GLU A 596 -12.22 7.65 44.09
CA GLU A 596 -11.37 6.46 44.17
C GLU A 596 -11.67 5.62 45.42
N ALA A 597 -11.97 6.26 46.56
CA ALA A 597 -12.39 5.59 47.78
C ALA A 597 -13.74 4.86 47.60
N ALA A 598 -14.69 5.48 46.92
CA ALA A 598 -16.01 4.93 46.64
C ALA A 598 -15.97 3.62 45.84
N ARG A 599 -14.93 3.40 45.02
CA ARG A 599 -14.72 2.16 44.25
C ARG A 599 -14.32 0.98 45.11
N ASN A 600 -13.75 1.25 46.29
CA ASN A 600 -13.18 0.22 47.13
C ASN A 600 -14.20 -0.31 48.14
N ALA A 601 -14.69 -1.54 47.92
CA ALA A 601 -15.65 -2.19 48.82
C ALA A 601 -15.15 -2.37 50.27
N SER A 602 -13.82 -2.35 50.50
CA SER A 602 -13.27 -2.43 51.84
C SER A 602 -13.40 -1.13 52.64
N ILE A 603 -13.76 0.01 52.03
CA ILE A 603 -13.97 1.27 52.76
C ILE A 603 -15.44 1.35 53.21
N ASN A 604 -15.65 1.75 54.47
CA ASN A 604 -16.99 1.81 55.06
C ASN A 604 -17.83 2.85 54.30
N PRO A 605 -19.01 2.48 53.77
CA PRO A 605 -19.90 3.41 53.10
C PRO A 605 -20.24 4.65 53.92
N ASP A 606 -20.43 4.50 55.23
CA ASP A 606 -20.79 5.60 56.13
C ASP A 606 -19.64 6.63 56.24
N GLU A 607 -18.39 6.17 56.23
CA GLU A 607 -17.20 7.05 56.22
C GLU A 607 -17.10 7.83 54.89
N VAL A 608 -17.42 7.19 53.77
CA VAL A 608 -17.43 7.82 52.43
C VAL A 608 -18.54 8.86 52.33
N GLU A 609 -19.71 8.60 52.90
CA GLU A 609 -20.84 9.54 52.95
C GLU A 609 -20.48 10.79 53.76
N GLN A 610 -19.99 10.63 54.98
CA GLN A 610 -19.59 11.76 55.82
C GLN A 610 -18.44 12.57 55.19
N LEU A 611 -17.51 11.92 54.48
CA LEU A 611 -16.47 12.62 53.71
C LEU A 611 -17.06 13.42 52.55
N ALA A 612 -18.08 12.89 51.88
CA ALA A 612 -18.77 13.58 50.80
C ALA A 612 -19.55 14.81 51.32
N GLU A 613 -20.19 14.70 52.49
CA GLU A 613 -20.87 15.81 53.16
C GLU A 613 -19.86 16.92 53.54
N THR A 614 -18.81 16.58 54.27
CA THR A 614 -17.75 17.55 54.67
C THR A 614 -17.09 18.22 53.47
N LEU A 615 -16.85 17.46 52.39
CA LEU A 615 -16.27 18.00 51.16
C LEU A 615 -17.24 18.91 50.40
N THR A 616 -18.55 18.64 50.45
CA THR A 616 -19.58 19.52 49.88
C THR A 616 -19.60 20.86 50.59
N THR A 617 -19.50 20.86 51.93
CA THR A 617 -19.42 22.10 52.71
C THR A 617 -18.14 22.87 52.42
N LEU A 618 -16.98 22.20 52.33
CA LEU A 618 -15.71 22.86 51.92
C LEU A 618 -15.79 23.46 50.51
N LYS A 619 -16.49 22.79 49.60
CA LYS A 619 -16.70 23.27 48.24
C LYS A 619 -17.56 24.54 48.22
N GLN A 620 -18.67 24.55 48.97
CA GLN A 620 -19.51 25.74 49.15
C GLN A 620 -18.69 26.91 49.71
N LEU A 621 -17.83 26.65 50.70
CA LEU A 621 -16.94 27.66 51.27
C LEU A 621 -16.00 28.27 50.22
N GLY A 622 -15.43 27.44 49.35
CA GLY A 622 -14.50 27.86 48.30
C GLY A 622 -15.17 28.48 47.06
N GLU A 623 -16.39 28.07 46.72
CA GLU A 623 -17.14 28.56 45.54
C GLU A 623 -17.96 29.83 45.82
N ASP A 624 -18.51 29.95 47.03
CA ASP A 624 -19.43 31.03 47.39
C ASP A 624 -18.86 31.99 48.43
N SER A 625 -18.46 31.48 49.62
CA SER A 625 -18.12 32.31 50.77
C SER A 625 -16.78 33.06 50.63
N MET A 626 -15.68 32.36 50.30
CA MET A 626 -14.36 32.99 50.13
C MET A 626 -14.32 34.03 48.99
N PRO A 627 -14.90 33.76 47.80
CA PRO A 627 -14.96 34.76 46.74
C PRO A 627 -15.80 35.99 47.12
N ARG A 628 -16.85 35.82 47.93
CA ARG A 628 -17.66 36.94 48.42
C ARG A 628 -16.85 37.86 49.35
N VAL A 629 -16.09 37.31 50.30
CA VAL A 629 -15.18 38.10 51.15
C VAL A 629 -14.17 38.88 50.31
N ALA A 630 -13.55 38.24 49.32
CA ALA A 630 -12.61 38.91 48.41
C ALA A 630 -13.27 40.07 47.64
N GLN A 631 -14.50 39.87 47.15
CA GLN A 631 -15.27 40.91 46.44
C GLN A 631 -15.63 42.09 47.36
N LEU A 632 -16.02 41.83 48.60
CA LEU A 632 -16.34 42.89 49.57
C LEU A 632 -15.09 43.71 49.92
N LEU A 633 -13.92 43.08 50.09
CA LEU A 633 -12.65 43.78 50.29
C LEU A 633 -12.22 44.59 49.05
N GLU A 634 -12.46 44.07 47.85
CA GLU A 634 -12.20 44.79 46.59
C GLU A 634 -13.13 46.00 46.45
N GLN A 635 -14.43 45.84 46.73
CA GLN A 635 -15.41 46.93 46.77
C GLN A 635 -15.02 48.00 47.78
N ALA A 636 -14.60 47.61 48.98
CA ALA A 636 -14.06 48.52 49.98
C ALA A 636 -12.84 49.28 49.44
N ALA A 637 -11.92 48.61 48.76
CA ALA A 637 -10.74 49.23 48.15
C ALA A 637 -11.04 50.15 46.94
N GLU A 638 -12.19 49.97 46.27
CA GLU A 638 -12.67 50.83 45.20
C GLU A 638 -13.28 52.15 45.73
N GLU A 639 -13.72 52.21 46.99
CA GLU A 639 -14.19 53.46 47.60
C GLU A 639 -13.07 54.53 47.64
N GLU A 640 -11.80 54.13 47.74
CA GLU A 640 -10.65 55.04 47.56
C GLU A 640 -10.72 55.75 46.20
N SER A 641 -11.01 55.02 45.13
CA SER A 641 -11.01 55.56 43.77
C SER A 641 -12.18 56.52 43.54
N LYS A 642 -13.36 56.22 44.09
CA LYS A 642 -14.51 57.13 44.11
C LYS A 642 -14.24 58.37 44.96
N PHE A 643 -13.63 58.21 46.14
CA PHE A 643 -13.25 59.32 47.01
C PHE A 643 -12.19 60.23 46.35
N LYS A 644 -11.23 59.65 45.63
CA LYS A 644 -10.20 60.37 44.88
C LYS A 644 -10.76 61.05 43.63
N GLU A 645 -11.69 60.42 42.90
CA GLU A 645 -12.45 61.07 41.81
C GLU A 645 -13.33 62.22 42.32
N LEU A 646 -13.94 62.09 43.51
CA LEU A 646 -14.70 63.17 44.15
C LEU A 646 -13.80 64.32 44.61
N LEU A 647 -12.62 64.03 45.18
CA LEU A 647 -11.62 65.06 45.51
C LEU A 647 -11.07 65.76 44.26
N ASP A 648 -10.83 65.01 43.18
CA ASP A 648 -10.36 65.56 41.90
C ASP A 648 -11.49 66.34 41.19
N GLN A 649 -12.76 65.97 41.39
CA GLN A 649 -13.92 66.76 40.92
C GLN A 649 -14.11 68.04 41.74
N GLU A 650 -13.98 68.02 43.07
CA GLU A 650 -14.06 69.22 43.92
C GLU A 650 -12.91 70.20 43.65
N THR A 651 -11.72 69.72 43.28
CA THR A 651 -10.59 70.58 42.88
C THR A 651 -10.73 71.14 41.44
N SER A 652 -11.61 70.57 40.60
CA SER A 652 -11.85 71.03 39.22
C SER A 652 -12.92 72.15 39.06
N LEU A 653 -13.67 72.49 40.12
CA LEU A 653 -14.65 73.60 40.13
C LEU A 653 -14.04 74.98 40.47
N GLY A 654 -12.71 75.07 40.48
CA GLY A 654 -11.98 76.17 41.11
C GLY A 654 -11.16 77.09 40.22
N GLN A 655 -11.19 77.08 38.88
CA GLN A 655 -10.51 78.18 38.16
C GLN A 655 -10.90 78.40 36.69
N ARG A 656 -11.45 79.58 36.39
CA ARG A 656 -11.30 80.33 35.12
C ARG A 656 -11.87 81.76 35.28
N PRO A 657 -11.47 82.77 34.47
CA PRO A 657 -10.12 83.28 34.17
C PRO A 657 -10.05 84.84 34.10
N GLU A 658 -8.90 85.48 34.38
CA GLU A 658 -8.51 86.80 33.82
C GLU A 658 -6.95 86.82 33.78
N GLY A 659 -6.22 86.99 32.66
CA GLY A 659 -6.26 88.04 31.62
C GLY A 659 -5.29 89.19 32.01
N GLY A 660 -4.27 89.66 31.27
CA GLY A 660 -3.67 89.33 29.97
C GLY A 660 -2.42 90.22 29.71
N GLU A 661 -1.80 90.00 28.53
CA GLU A 661 -0.89 90.85 27.70
C GLU A 661 0.47 91.35 28.27
N SER A 662 1.60 91.45 27.54
CA SER A 662 2.07 91.04 26.20
C SER A 662 3.58 91.40 26.07
N ALA A 663 4.21 90.81 25.04
CA ALA A 663 5.34 91.28 24.22
C ALA A 663 6.79 90.77 24.48
N ASP A 664 7.23 89.90 23.56
CA ASP A 664 8.47 89.83 22.75
C ASP A 664 9.86 90.12 23.36
N ASP A 665 10.86 89.25 23.14
CA ASP A 665 11.62 89.20 21.86
C ASP A 665 12.78 88.16 21.88
N LYS A 666 13.03 87.55 20.70
CA LYS A 666 14.24 86.90 20.12
C LYS A 666 14.71 85.45 20.40
N ASP A 667 14.61 84.67 19.30
CA ASP A 667 15.66 83.95 18.51
C ASP A 667 16.56 82.89 19.21
N SER A 668 16.88 81.72 18.65
CA SER A 668 16.92 81.22 17.26
C SER A 668 17.11 79.69 17.16
N ASP A 669 16.52 79.10 16.11
CA ASP A 669 16.76 77.81 15.40
C ASP A 669 18.20 77.65 14.78
N PRO A 670 18.57 76.62 13.95
CA PRO A 670 17.84 75.47 13.31
C PRO A 670 18.59 74.10 13.39
N ASP A 671 18.26 72.92 12.79
CA ASP A 671 17.49 72.41 11.62
C ASP A 671 16.96 70.98 11.99
N GLY A 672 15.78 70.45 11.60
CA GLY A 672 15.29 69.94 10.28
C GLY A 672 14.69 68.51 10.52
N ASP A 673 13.65 67.96 9.88
CA ASP A 673 12.98 68.20 8.60
C ASP A 673 11.61 67.44 8.51
N SER A 674 10.65 68.05 7.78
CA SER A 674 9.51 67.50 6.98
C SER A 674 8.45 66.57 7.61
N ASP A 675 7.15 66.54 7.31
CA ASP A 675 6.13 67.26 6.50
C ASP A 675 5.10 66.17 6.06
N GLN A 676 3.80 66.32 6.36
CA GLN A 676 2.70 66.29 5.37
C GLN A 676 1.28 66.34 6.00
N ASP A 677 0.49 67.26 5.44
CA ASP A 677 -0.98 67.44 5.34
C ASP A 677 -1.78 66.14 5.00
N GLU A 678 -3.12 66.03 5.01
CA GLU A 678 -4.25 66.96 5.06
C GLU A 678 -5.56 66.21 5.42
N ASN A 679 -6.63 66.98 5.53
CA ASN A 679 -7.97 66.75 6.07
C ASN A 679 -9.02 66.36 5.00
N GLN A 680 -10.04 65.53 5.32
CA GLN A 680 -11.49 65.81 5.16
C GLN A 680 -12.45 64.58 5.10
N GLN A 681 -13.59 64.77 5.80
CA GLN A 681 -14.99 64.48 5.43
C GLN A 681 -15.85 63.39 6.13
N GLU A 682 -17.10 63.82 6.32
CA GLU A 682 -18.25 63.39 7.15
C GLU A 682 -18.97 62.05 6.80
N ARG A 683 -19.61 61.48 7.84
CA ARG A 683 -21.00 60.93 7.97
C ARG A 683 -21.60 59.83 7.05
N LEU A 684 -22.45 59.02 7.72
CA LEU A 684 -23.63 58.19 7.32
C LEU A 684 -23.45 56.67 7.05
N GLY A 685 -23.96 55.85 7.99
CA GLY A 685 -25.25 55.15 7.81
C GLY A 685 -25.31 53.73 7.22
N LEU A 686 -25.68 52.79 8.11
CA LEU A 686 -26.61 51.65 7.98
C LEU A 686 -26.15 50.25 7.49
N ALA A 687 -26.61 49.28 8.32
CA ALA A 687 -27.00 47.89 8.08
C ALA A 687 -25.90 46.89 7.67
N GLY A 688 -25.79 45.69 8.26
CA GLY A 688 -26.63 44.97 9.21
C GLY A 688 -26.20 43.49 9.22
N THR A 689 -26.90 42.68 10.04
CA THR A 689 -26.89 41.20 10.15
C THR A 689 -25.94 40.59 11.18
N THR A 690 -26.32 39.58 11.98
CA THR A 690 -27.65 39.06 12.38
C THR A 690 -27.38 38.28 13.67
N ILE A 691 -28.20 38.52 14.70
CA ILE A 691 -28.26 37.72 15.91
C ILE A 691 -28.95 36.39 15.57
N GLN A 692 -28.33 35.28 15.96
CA GLN A 692 -28.93 33.96 16.10
C GLN A 692 -28.64 33.56 17.56
N ASP A 693 -29.47 34.02 18.50
CA ASP A 693 -30.60 33.28 19.08
C ASP A 693 -30.27 31.81 19.42
N THR A 694 -29.78 31.63 20.65
CA THR A 694 -29.91 30.40 21.42
C THR A 694 -30.67 30.74 22.71
N SER A 695 -31.91 31.20 22.59
CA SER A 695 -32.86 31.13 23.70
C SER A 695 -33.20 29.67 23.95
N GLY A 696 -32.67 29.15 25.05
CA GLY A 696 -32.88 27.78 25.49
C GLY A 696 -32.19 27.48 26.82
N ARG A 697 -32.13 28.46 27.72
CA ARG A 697 -31.88 28.20 29.14
C ARG A 697 -32.86 29.02 29.95
N ASP A 698 -33.65 28.26 30.70
CA ASP A 698 -34.74 28.68 31.54
C ASP A 698 -34.28 29.79 32.47
N GLY A 699 -34.89 30.96 32.30
CA GLY A 699 -34.71 32.10 33.19
C GLY A 699 -35.42 31.81 34.51
N GLY A 700 -34.76 31.07 35.38
CA GLY A 700 -34.97 31.23 36.81
C GLY A 700 -34.48 32.62 37.19
N LYS A 701 -35.42 33.56 37.29
CA LYS A 701 -35.18 34.84 37.95
C LYS A 701 -34.64 34.54 39.35
N ALA A 702 -33.34 34.77 39.55
CA ALA A 702 -32.90 35.25 40.85
C ALA A 702 -33.47 36.66 40.97
N ASP A 703 -34.70 36.75 41.51
CA ASP A 703 -35.16 37.94 42.19
C ASP A 703 -34.28 38.05 43.45
N GLY A 704 -33.04 38.52 43.25
CA GLY A 704 -32.27 39.11 44.32
C GLY A 704 -32.98 40.42 44.66
N GLU A 705 -33.87 40.35 45.64
CA GLU A 705 -34.25 41.52 46.42
C GLU A 705 -32.95 42.24 46.80
N ALA A 706 -32.69 43.37 46.14
CA ALA A 706 -31.80 44.36 46.70
C ALA A 706 -32.37 44.68 48.09
N PRO A 707 -31.57 44.67 49.17
CA PRO A 707 -32.05 45.14 50.44
C PRO A 707 -32.36 46.63 50.27
N GLU A 708 -33.63 46.95 50.06
CA GLU A 708 -34.20 48.25 50.38
C GLU A 708 -34.21 48.36 51.91
N ASN A 709 -33.03 48.59 52.48
CA ASN A 709 -32.79 49.32 53.72
C ASN A 709 -31.31 49.71 53.69
N ALA A 710 -31.06 50.97 53.35
CA ALA A 710 -29.80 51.62 53.63
C ALA A 710 -29.65 51.72 55.15
N ASP A 711 -28.91 50.77 55.75
CA ASP A 711 -28.16 51.04 56.96
C ASP A 711 -26.70 51.30 56.53
N ASP A 712 -26.12 52.37 57.05
CA ASP A 712 -24.71 52.76 56.86
C ASP A 712 -23.78 51.65 57.39
N GLN A 713 -23.38 50.68 56.56
CA GLN A 713 -22.38 49.66 56.91
C GLN A 713 -21.19 49.70 55.92
N ASP A 714 -19.97 49.73 56.45
CA ASP A 714 -18.70 49.75 55.71
C ASP A 714 -18.52 48.37 55.04
N PRO A 715 -18.31 48.24 53.72
CA PRO A 715 -18.09 46.95 53.06
C PRO A 715 -16.89 46.17 53.64
N LEU A 716 -15.95 46.84 54.31
CA LEU A 716 -14.90 46.19 55.10
C LEU A 716 -15.43 45.51 56.37
N ASP A 717 -16.44 46.08 57.03
CA ASP A 717 -17.08 45.49 58.21
C ASP A 717 -17.83 44.21 57.82
N ASP A 718 -18.61 44.26 56.73
CA ASP A 718 -19.33 43.11 56.17
C ASP A 718 -18.35 42.00 55.75
N ALA A 719 -17.23 42.35 55.13
CA ALA A 719 -16.20 41.38 54.76
C ALA A 719 -15.62 40.64 55.98
N VAL A 720 -15.36 41.36 57.09
CA VAL A 720 -14.82 40.76 58.31
C VAL A 720 -15.87 39.94 59.05
N GLU A 721 -17.15 40.34 59.02
CA GLU A 721 -18.26 39.54 59.59
C GLU A 721 -18.45 38.23 58.81
N ASP A 722 -18.61 38.31 57.48
CA ASP A 722 -18.73 37.14 56.60
C ASP A 722 -17.51 36.20 56.74
N GLN A 723 -16.30 36.76 56.86
CA GLN A 723 -15.08 35.97 57.07
C GLN A 723 -15.02 35.32 58.46
N SER A 724 -15.62 35.93 59.48
CA SER A 724 -15.66 35.34 60.82
C SER A 724 -16.54 34.09 60.89
N ASP A 725 -17.68 34.11 60.19
CA ASP A 725 -18.57 32.96 60.05
C ASP A 725 -17.89 31.86 59.21
N LEU A 726 -17.22 32.25 58.12
CA LEU A 726 -16.43 31.36 57.27
C LEU A 726 -15.35 30.60 58.05
N VAL A 727 -14.58 31.31 58.89
CA VAL A 727 -13.53 30.69 59.73
C VAL A 727 -14.15 29.72 60.74
N ALA A 728 -15.29 30.08 61.35
CA ALA A 728 -15.99 29.22 62.30
C ALA A 728 -16.50 27.92 61.64
N GLU A 729 -17.01 28.00 60.41
CA GLU A 729 -17.43 26.84 59.63
C GLU A 729 -16.23 25.97 59.23
N PHE A 730 -15.10 26.58 58.84
CA PHE A 730 -13.87 25.84 58.55
C PHE A 730 -13.35 25.08 59.79
N ASP A 731 -13.39 25.70 60.97
CA ASP A 731 -12.99 25.04 62.22
C ASP A 731 -13.89 23.85 62.56
N ALA A 732 -15.22 23.99 62.39
CA ALA A 732 -16.16 22.88 62.59
C ALA A 732 -15.85 21.70 61.65
N ILE A 733 -15.64 21.98 60.36
CA ILE A 733 -15.29 20.96 59.37
C ILE A 733 -13.93 20.31 59.71
N SER A 734 -12.96 21.09 60.19
CA SER A 734 -11.63 20.58 60.53
C SER A 734 -11.68 19.56 61.68
N ASP A 735 -12.55 19.79 62.67
CA ASP A 735 -12.77 18.86 63.77
C ASP A 735 -13.54 17.62 63.31
N GLU A 736 -14.55 17.77 62.44
CA GLU A 736 -15.28 16.65 61.84
C GLU A 736 -14.36 15.75 61.00
N LEU A 737 -13.53 16.34 60.13
CA LEU A 737 -12.51 15.62 59.35
C LEU A 737 -11.49 14.89 60.23
N ARG A 738 -11.12 15.48 61.38
CA ARG A 738 -10.20 14.83 62.34
C ARG A 738 -10.85 13.61 63.00
N GLU A 739 -12.13 13.67 63.33
CA GLU A 739 -12.85 12.53 63.90
C GLU A 739 -12.99 11.41 62.87
N LEU A 740 -13.47 11.74 61.67
CA LEU A 740 -13.72 10.81 60.58
C LEU A 740 -12.46 10.10 60.10
N LEU A 741 -11.39 10.84 59.76
CA LEU A 741 -10.13 10.21 59.35
C LEU A 741 -9.49 9.40 60.47
N GLY A 742 -9.80 9.73 61.74
CA GLY A 742 -9.42 8.91 62.88
C GLY A 742 -10.09 7.54 62.92
N ALA A 743 -11.39 7.48 62.61
CA ALA A 743 -12.14 6.24 62.49
C ALA A 743 -11.60 5.41 61.31
N MET A 744 -11.35 6.05 60.16
CA MET A 744 -10.72 5.41 59.01
C MET A 744 -9.33 4.86 59.32
N GLU A 745 -8.51 5.58 60.09
CA GLU A 745 -7.19 5.11 60.49
C GLU A 745 -7.28 3.83 61.34
N GLY A 746 -8.24 3.77 62.27
CA GLY A 746 -8.57 2.57 63.04
C GLY A 746 -9.02 1.40 62.17
N SER A 747 -9.95 1.63 61.24
CA SER A 747 -10.43 0.59 60.31
C SER A 747 -9.32 0.15 59.33
N THR A 748 -8.38 1.04 59.02
CA THR A 748 -7.20 0.76 58.20
C THR A 748 -6.17 -0.10 58.93
N LEU A 749 -5.99 0.06 60.25
CA LEU A 749 -5.15 -0.82 61.07
C LEU A 749 -5.68 -2.25 61.08
N VAL A 750 -7.00 -2.42 61.23
CA VAL A 750 -7.68 -3.72 61.10
C VAL A 750 -7.36 -4.34 59.74
N LYS A 751 -7.58 -3.59 58.65
CA LYS A 751 -7.32 -4.07 57.28
C LYS A 751 -5.85 -4.41 57.03
N ARG A 752 -4.90 -3.62 57.56
CA ARG A 752 -3.46 -3.93 57.50
C ARG A 752 -3.17 -5.28 58.16
N LEU A 753 -3.65 -5.50 59.39
CA LEU A 753 -3.46 -6.78 60.07
C LEU A 753 -4.08 -7.94 59.28
N LYS A 754 -5.32 -7.81 58.78
CA LYS A 754 -5.94 -8.83 57.93
C LYS A 754 -5.13 -9.12 56.66
N SER A 755 -4.60 -8.08 56.01
CA SER A 755 -3.72 -8.26 54.84
C SER A 755 -2.45 -9.05 55.18
N ILE A 756 -1.88 -8.82 56.37
CA ILE A 756 -0.69 -9.52 56.87
C ILE A 756 -1.02 -10.97 57.21
N SER A 757 -2.18 -11.23 57.82
CA SER A 757 -2.68 -12.58 58.05
C SER A 757 -2.75 -13.37 56.73
N ARG A 758 -3.37 -12.81 55.68
CA ARG A 758 -3.42 -13.46 54.35
C ARG A 758 -2.06 -13.67 53.71
N MET A 759 -1.07 -12.81 53.98
CA MET A 759 0.31 -13.06 53.52
C MET A 759 0.92 -14.27 54.24
N GLN A 760 0.67 -14.44 55.53
CA GLN A 760 1.11 -15.63 56.27
C GLN A 760 0.38 -16.90 55.79
N ASP A 761 -0.91 -16.81 55.51
CA ASP A 761 -1.69 -17.93 54.96
C ASP A 761 -1.21 -18.34 53.55
N ARG A 762 -0.84 -17.36 52.72
CA ARG A 762 -0.16 -17.62 51.43
C ARG A 762 1.20 -18.29 51.61
N VAL A 763 1.99 -17.86 52.59
CA VAL A 763 3.27 -18.52 52.92
C VAL A 763 3.03 -19.98 53.33
N ALA A 764 2.01 -20.26 54.14
CA ALA A 764 1.64 -21.62 54.52
C ALA A 764 1.23 -22.48 53.31
N THR A 765 0.37 -21.94 52.46
CA THR A 765 -0.14 -22.62 51.25
C THR A 765 0.99 -22.93 50.26
N GLU A 766 1.89 -21.96 49.99
CA GLU A 766 3.00 -22.18 49.06
C GLU A 766 4.03 -23.15 49.63
N LEU A 767 4.31 -23.09 50.94
CA LEU A 767 5.13 -24.10 51.62
C LEU A 767 4.51 -25.50 51.51
N ALA A 768 3.19 -25.64 51.68
CA ALA A 768 2.49 -26.93 51.54
C ALA A 768 2.61 -27.49 50.12
N ARG A 769 2.37 -26.64 49.10
CA ARG A 769 2.53 -26.99 47.69
C ARG A 769 3.97 -27.38 47.36
N GLN A 770 4.96 -26.65 47.89
CA GLN A 770 6.37 -26.97 47.73
C GLN A 770 6.73 -28.33 48.36
N ILE A 771 6.19 -28.66 49.54
CA ILE A 771 6.40 -29.97 50.17
C ILE A 771 5.86 -31.07 49.27
N ASP A 772 4.68 -30.93 48.68
CA ASP A 772 4.11 -31.93 47.76
C ASP A 772 5.03 -32.18 46.55
N ASP A 773 5.61 -31.12 45.97
CA ASP A 773 6.51 -31.22 44.82
C ASP A 773 7.93 -31.74 45.17
N THR A 774 8.35 -31.58 46.42
CA THR A 774 9.70 -31.95 46.90
C THR A 774 9.72 -33.23 47.76
N PHE A 775 8.55 -33.80 48.06
CA PHE A 775 8.41 -34.99 48.89
C PHE A 775 9.24 -36.17 48.34
N GLY A 776 10.16 -36.68 49.15
CA GLY A 776 11.05 -37.79 48.79
C GLY A 776 12.33 -37.39 48.02
N LYS A 777 12.58 -36.10 47.75
CA LYS A 777 13.83 -35.59 47.17
C LYS A 777 14.87 -35.25 48.26
N PRO A 778 16.18 -35.22 47.95
CA PRO A 778 17.21 -34.82 48.91
C PRO A 778 17.01 -33.36 49.38
N PRO A 779 17.40 -33.03 50.63
CA PRO A 779 17.12 -31.73 51.26
C PRO A 779 17.72 -30.51 50.52
N GLU A 780 18.69 -30.73 49.64
CA GLU A 780 19.25 -29.70 48.76
C GLU A 780 18.21 -29.16 47.76
N ALA A 781 17.25 -30.00 47.33
CA ALA A 781 16.16 -29.60 46.43
C ALA A 781 15.19 -28.59 47.06
N ASN A 782 15.12 -28.51 48.40
CA ASN A 782 14.31 -27.53 49.11
C ASN A 782 14.97 -26.14 49.18
N ARG A 783 16.30 -26.07 49.09
CA ARG A 783 17.06 -24.80 49.19
C ARG A 783 16.97 -23.95 47.92
N GLU A 784 16.80 -24.56 46.76
CA GLU A 784 16.74 -23.84 45.47
C GLU A 784 15.43 -23.07 45.25
N LEU A 785 14.32 -23.52 45.86
CA LEU A 785 12.98 -22.93 45.74
C LEU A 785 12.59 -22.01 46.93
N SER A 786 13.40 -22.01 48.00
CA SER A 786 13.18 -21.20 49.21
C SER A 786 13.25 -19.66 49.08
N PRO A 787 13.99 -19.01 48.14
CA PRO A 787 14.20 -17.57 48.24
C PRO A 787 12.94 -16.73 48.06
N VAL A 788 11.96 -17.18 47.26
CA VAL A 788 10.66 -16.48 47.09
C VAL A 788 9.85 -16.51 48.38
N ILE A 789 9.77 -17.67 49.04
CA ILE A 789 9.03 -17.83 50.30
C ILE A 789 9.74 -17.07 51.43
N VAL A 790 11.07 -17.14 51.48
CA VAL A 790 11.89 -16.37 52.43
C VAL A 790 11.64 -14.88 52.25
N ASP A 791 11.58 -14.38 51.01
CA ASP A 791 11.25 -12.98 50.73
C ASP A 791 9.83 -12.63 51.19
N ALA A 792 8.84 -13.48 50.93
CA ALA A 792 7.47 -13.29 51.42
C ALA A 792 7.38 -13.26 52.97
N ILE A 793 8.15 -14.09 53.67
CA ILE A 793 8.26 -14.05 55.14
C ILE A 793 8.89 -12.75 55.61
N VAL A 794 9.97 -12.30 54.97
CA VAL A 794 10.62 -11.02 55.29
C VAL A 794 9.66 -9.85 55.07
N GLN A 795 8.98 -9.80 53.92
CA GLN A 795 8.03 -8.74 53.60
C GLN A 795 6.86 -8.69 54.58
N SER A 796 6.27 -9.85 54.90
CA SER A 796 5.16 -9.92 55.85
C SER A 796 5.58 -9.54 57.28
N THR A 797 6.80 -9.89 57.69
CA THR A 797 7.36 -9.49 58.99
C THR A 797 7.63 -7.98 59.05
N ASP A 798 8.22 -7.39 58.00
CA ASP A 798 8.45 -5.94 57.89
C ASP A 798 7.13 -5.16 57.90
N ARG A 799 6.12 -5.67 57.19
CA ARG A 799 4.77 -5.07 57.20
C ARG A 799 4.11 -5.19 58.57
N LEU A 800 4.28 -6.31 59.28
CA LEU A 800 3.79 -6.47 60.65
C LEU A 800 4.48 -5.51 61.61
N GLN A 801 5.80 -5.36 61.51
CA GLN A 801 6.56 -4.38 62.31
C GLN A 801 5.97 -2.98 62.15
N LYS A 802 5.79 -2.54 60.90
CA LYS A 802 5.18 -1.24 60.58
C LYS A 802 3.77 -1.11 61.13
N ALA A 803 2.91 -2.10 60.92
CA ALA A 803 1.54 -2.09 61.43
C ALA A 803 1.48 -2.02 62.97
N VAL A 804 2.43 -2.65 63.67
CA VAL A 804 2.54 -2.59 65.14
C VAL A 804 3.07 -1.25 65.62
N ASP A 805 4.02 -0.66 64.91
CA ASP A 805 4.52 0.68 65.19
C ASP A 805 3.40 1.73 64.98
N ASP A 806 2.61 1.59 63.90
CA ASP A 806 1.44 2.41 63.62
C ASP A 806 0.34 2.22 64.67
N LEU A 807 0.06 0.97 65.06
CA LEU A 807 -0.89 0.65 66.13
C LEU A 807 -0.47 1.31 67.45
N GLN A 808 0.83 1.31 67.75
CA GLN A 808 1.38 1.98 68.92
C GLN A 808 1.23 3.50 68.82
N ALA A 809 1.54 4.10 67.68
CA ALA A 809 1.39 5.53 67.46
C ALA A 809 -0.07 5.96 67.56
N PHE A 810 -1.00 5.20 66.97
CA PHE A 810 -2.44 5.41 67.05
C PHE A 810 -2.92 5.35 68.50
N TYR A 811 -2.55 4.29 69.23
CA TYR A 811 -2.90 4.15 70.65
C TYR A 811 -2.35 5.31 71.50
N GLN A 812 -1.14 5.79 71.25
CA GLN A 812 -0.58 6.95 71.96
C GLN A 812 -1.36 8.25 71.70
N ARG A 813 -2.04 8.37 70.56
CA ARG A 813 -2.84 9.57 70.22
C ARG A 813 -4.27 9.50 70.75
N ARG A 814 -4.92 8.33 70.71
CA ARG A 814 -6.35 8.18 71.02
C ARG A 814 -6.66 7.45 72.33
N GLU A 815 -5.70 6.73 72.89
CA GLU A 815 -5.80 6.02 74.17
C GLU A 815 -7.00 5.05 74.31
N LEU A 816 -7.44 4.43 73.21
CA LEU A 816 -8.55 3.47 73.21
C LEU A 816 -8.17 2.13 73.89
N GLU A 817 -8.98 1.67 74.84
CA GLU A 817 -8.65 0.54 75.73
C GLU A 817 -8.42 -0.79 74.98
N HIS A 818 -9.27 -1.11 74.01
CA HIS A 818 -9.18 -2.36 73.23
C HIS A 818 -7.93 -2.39 72.33
N PHE A 819 -7.56 -1.27 71.70
CA PHE A 819 -6.28 -1.12 70.97
C PHE A 819 -5.07 -1.38 71.88
N GLY A 820 -5.10 -0.87 73.12
CA GLY A 820 -4.06 -1.10 74.11
C GLY A 820 -3.97 -2.55 74.61
N GLN A 821 -5.08 -3.30 74.56
CA GLN A 821 -5.08 -4.74 74.87
C GLN A 821 -4.40 -5.54 73.77
N VAL A 822 -4.80 -5.34 72.51
CA VAL A 822 -4.20 -6.03 71.35
C VAL A 822 -2.71 -5.73 71.25
N LEU A 823 -2.29 -4.45 71.41
CA LEU A 823 -0.88 -4.08 71.37
C LEU A 823 -0.04 -4.78 72.46
N ARG A 824 -0.58 -4.96 73.66
CA ARG A 824 0.10 -5.72 74.73
C ARG A 824 0.20 -7.21 74.38
N GLU A 825 -0.85 -7.77 73.80
CA GLU A 825 -0.87 -9.17 73.39
C GLU A 825 0.18 -9.45 72.31
N ILE A 826 0.22 -8.62 71.26
CA ILE A 826 1.23 -8.66 70.19
C ILE A 826 2.65 -8.61 70.77
N LYS A 827 2.92 -7.66 71.68
CA LYS A 827 4.24 -7.53 72.31
C LYS A 827 4.60 -8.73 73.18
N SER A 828 3.64 -9.29 73.91
CA SER A 828 3.86 -10.43 74.80
C SER A 828 4.09 -11.76 74.07
N SER A 829 3.58 -11.88 72.83
CA SER A 829 3.67 -13.09 72.02
C SER A 829 5.01 -13.23 71.28
N GLU A 830 5.80 -12.16 71.23
CA GLU A 830 7.08 -12.06 70.52
C GLU A 830 6.98 -12.44 69.03
N VAL A 831 5.84 -12.14 68.40
CA VAL A 831 5.50 -12.57 67.03
C VAL A 831 6.59 -12.24 66.01
N LEU A 832 7.15 -11.03 66.03
CA LEU A 832 8.18 -10.57 65.10
C LEU A 832 9.42 -11.47 65.16
N SER A 833 9.94 -11.71 66.37
CA SER A 833 11.09 -12.59 66.59
C SER A 833 10.82 -14.03 66.14
N ARG A 834 9.56 -14.52 66.28
CA ARG A 834 9.19 -15.87 65.85
C ARG A 834 9.06 -16.01 64.34
N LEU A 835 8.52 -14.99 63.65
CA LEU A 835 8.48 -14.95 62.19
C LEU A 835 9.88 -14.81 61.58
N GLU A 836 10.76 -14.02 62.21
CA GLU A 836 12.18 -13.96 61.83
C GLU A 836 12.90 -15.31 62.01
N ALA A 837 12.62 -16.04 63.09
CA ALA A 837 13.17 -17.38 63.28
C ALA A 837 12.66 -18.38 62.23
N MET A 838 11.37 -18.29 61.87
CA MET A 838 10.76 -19.11 60.82
C MET A 838 11.47 -18.94 59.47
N ARG A 839 11.91 -17.71 59.13
CA ARG A 839 12.69 -17.44 57.91
C ARG A 839 13.92 -18.33 57.80
N ASP A 840 14.65 -18.50 58.90
CA ASP A 840 15.90 -19.26 58.93
C ASP A 840 15.65 -20.78 59.01
N GLU A 841 14.48 -21.19 59.52
CA GLU A 841 14.08 -22.59 59.66
C GLU A 841 13.36 -23.18 58.44
N VAL A 842 12.77 -22.35 57.55
CA VAL A 842 11.94 -22.80 56.40
C VAL A 842 12.62 -23.87 55.54
N ALA A 843 13.91 -23.72 55.25
CA ALA A 843 14.64 -24.66 54.40
C ALA A 843 14.97 -26.00 55.11
N LEU A 844 15.03 -26.00 56.45
CA LEU A 844 15.41 -27.14 57.28
C LEU A 844 14.20 -27.88 57.84
N HIS A 845 13.12 -27.15 58.15
CA HIS A 845 11.93 -27.61 58.85
C HIS A 845 10.64 -27.03 58.20
N PRO A 846 10.37 -27.34 56.93
CA PRO A 846 9.25 -26.72 56.18
C PRO A 846 7.88 -27.07 56.78
N GLY A 847 7.68 -28.31 57.26
CA GLY A 847 6.42 -28.70 57.90
C GLY A 847 6.12 -27.98 59.22
N ASN A 848 7.16 -27.66 60.01
CA ASN A 848 7.00 -26.82 61.20
C ASN A 848 6.69 -25.38 60.80
N SER A 849 7.31 -24.90 59.72
CA SER A 849 7.11 -23.54 59.21
C SER A 849 5.69 -23.32 58.68
N ILE A 850 5.07 -24.33 58.05
CA ILE A 850 3.64 -24.28 57.67
C ILE A 850 2.77 -24.04 58.91
N ALA A 851 2.93 -24.88 59.95
CA ALA A 851 2.13 -24.77 61.17
C ALA A 851 2.35 -23.43 61.90
N VAL A 852 3.57 -22.89 61.86
CA VAL A 852 3.88 -21.56 62.43
C VAL A 852 3.21 -20.45 61.61
N ALA A 853 3.25 -20.54 60.27
CA ALA A 853 2.62 -19.57 59.39
C ALA A 853 1.08 -19.57 59.54
N GLU A 854 0.42 -20.74 59.55
CA GLU A 854 -1.02 -20.87 59.82
C GLU A 854 -1.39 -20.31 61.19
N TYR A 855 -0.63 -20.68 62.24
CA TYR A 855 -0.87 -20.20 63.60
C TYR A 855 -0.80 -18.66 63.69
N TRP A 856 0.17 -18.04 63.02
CA TRP A 856 0.27 -16.59 63.02
C TRP A 856 -0.73 -15.91 62.11
N ALA A 857 -1.11 -16.52 60.99
CA ALA A 857 -2.21 -16.04 60.16
C ALA A 857 -3.50 -15.93 61.00
N ASP A 858 -3.87 -16.99 61.72
CA ASP A 858 -5.06 -17.02 62.58
C ASP A 858 -4.99 -15.99 63.72
N ASN A 859 -3.85 -15.88 64.40
CA ASN A 859 -3.72 -14.92 65.50
C ASN A 859 -3.71 -13.46 65.04
N ILE A 860 -3.08 -13.17 63.90
CA ILE A 860 -3.07 -11.83 63.34
C ILE A 860 -4.48 -11.45 62.87
N ASP A 861 -5.24 -12.39 62.29
CA ASP A 861 -6.64 -12.14 61.91
C ASP A 861 -7.52 -11.92 63.14
N ARG A 862 -7.38 -12.75 64.18
CA ARG A 862 -8.08 -12.53 65.46
C ARG A 862 -7.75 -11.17 66.07
N TRP A 863 -6.47 -10.78 66.09
CA TRP A 863 -6.09 -9.46 66.59
C TRP A 863 -6.72 -8.34 65.77
N ALA A 864 -6.85 -8.51 64.46
CA ALA A 864 -7.57 -7.57 63.63
C ALA A 864 -9.06 -7.48 64.00
N ASP A 865 -9.71 -8.60 64.26
CA ASP A 865 -11.10 -8.63 64.74
C ASP A 865 -11.27 -7.99 66.12
N ASP A 866 -10.32 -8.23 67.04
CA ASP A 866 -10.31 -7.66 68.40
C ASP A 866 -10.08 -6.13 68.40
N LEU A 867 -9.62 -5.55 67.28
CA LEU A 867 -9.50 -4.09 67.09
C LEU A 867 -10.80 -3.44 66.61
N VAL A 868 -11.80 -4.22 66.18
CA VAL A 868 -13.10 -3.69 65.76
C VAL A 868 -13.92 -3.34 67.00
N ASP A 869 -14.33 -2.08 67.12
CA ASP A 869 -15.19 -1.65 68.22
C ASP A 869 -16.59 -2.30 68.03
N PRO A 870 -17.12 -3.07 69.01
CA PRO A 870 -18.52 -3.46 68.98
C PRO A 870 -19.32 -2.17 69.20
N GLY A 871 -19.70 -1.52 68.10
CA GLY A 871 -20.46 -0.28 68.14
C GLY A 871 -21.64 -0.38 69.11
N PRO A 872 -22.08 0.74 69.70
CA PRO A 872 -23.14 0.71 70.69
C PRO A 872 -24.36 -0.04 70.14
N PRO A 873 -24.95 -0.98 70.90
CA PRO A 873 -26.19 -1.62 70.47
C PRO A 873 -27.24 -0.51 70.39
N ASN A 874 -27.69 -0.22 69.17
CA ASN A 874 -28.60 0.88 68.80
C ASN A 874 -27.94 2.24 68.50
N ALA A 875 -26.91 2.29 67.67
CA ALA A 875 -26.77 3.44 66.76
C ALA A 875 -27.78 3.28 65.61
N GLU A 876 -29.08 3.31 65.93
CA GLU A 876 -30.05 3.75 64.94
C GLU A 876 -29.74 5.23 64.71
N SER A 877 -29.14 5.54 63.56
CA SER A 877 -29.29 6.84 62.94
C SER A 877 -30.78 7.17 63.03
N GLY A 878 -31.15 8.17 63.85
CA GLY A 878 -32.55 8.57 64.02
C GLY A 878 -33.21 8.78 62.65
N PRO A 879 -34.54 8.68 62.53
CA PRO A 879 -35.22 8.52 61.25
C PRO A 879 -34.98 9.73 60.34
N LYS A 880 -33.89 9.68 59.55
CA LYS A 880 -33.74 10.44 58.31
C LYS A 880 -34.80 9.88 57.36
N ASN A 881 -35.58 10.78 56.74
CA ASN A 881 -36.74 10.52 55.88
C ASN A 881 -37.02 9.03 55.55
N THR A 882 -38.11 8.47 56.05
CA THR A 882 -38.52 7.06 55.84
C THR A 882 -38.79 6.69 54.37
N LYS A 883 -38.57 7.61 53.41
CA LYS A 883 -38.82 7.45 51.98
C LYS A 883 -37.56 7.57 51.09
N SER A 884 -36.38 7.78 51.65
CA SER A 884 -35.12 7.82 50.88
C SER A 884 -34.26 6.59 51.19
N LEU A 885 -33.65 6.00 50.17
CA LEU A 885 -32.68 4.91 50.33
C LEU A 885 -31.52 5.39 51.21
N SER A 886 -30.98 4.51 52.05
CA SER A 886 -29.76 4.84 52.80
C SER A 886 -28.60 5.07 51.83
N PRO A 887 -27.72 6.05 52.04
CA PRO A 887 -26.65 6.31 51.09
C PRO A 887 -25.65 5.16 50.98
N ALA A 888 -25.46 4.37 52.04
CA ALA A 888 -24.75 3.09 51.97
C ALA A 888 -25.34 2.12 50.92
N THR A 889 -26.68 2.04 50.84
CA THR A 889 -27.37 1.24 49.81
C THR A 889 -27.15 1.82 48.42
N ILE A 890 -27.20 3.14 48.28
CA ILE A 890 -26.96 3.81 46.99
C ILE A 890 -25.53 3.59 46.52
N LEU A 891 -24.54 3.71 47.41
CA LEU A 891 -23.14 3.45 47.09
C LEU A 891 -22.92 2.01 46.63
N GLU A 892 -23.57 1.03 47.27
CA GLU A 892 -23.47 -0.36 46.84
C GLU A 892 -24.08 -0.58 45.46
N VAL A 893 -25.25 0.00 45.17
CA VAL A 893 -25.85 -0.01 43.82
C VAL A 893 -24.94 0.66 42.79
N LEU A 894 -24.26 1.77 43.13
CA LEU A 894 -23.30 2.44 42.26
C LEU A 894 -22.07 1.56 41.98
N ARG A 895 -21.56 0.85 43.00
CA ARG A 895 -20.45 -0.10 42.84
C ARG A 895 -20.84 -1.26 41.94
N ILE A 896 -22.04 -1.83 42.13
CA ILE A 896 -22.57 -2.89 41.27
C ILE A 896 -22.69 -2.39 39.83
N LEU A 897 -23.30 -1.22 39.63
CA LEU A 897 -23.44 -0.60 38.30
C LEU A 897 -22.08 -0.40 37.62
N GLN A 898 -21.07 0.09 38.35
CA GLN A 898 -19.74 0.26 37.79
C GLN A 898 -19.14 -1.10 37.40
N SER A 899 -19.22 -2.10 38.27
CA SER A 899 -18.72 -3.45 37.96
C SER A 899 -19.45 -4.07 36.77
N GLU A 900 -20.75 -3.84 36.61
CA GLU A 900 -21.55 -4.32 35.48
C GLU A 900 -21.10 -3.65 34.16
N VAL A 901 -20.86 -2.33 34.19
CA VAL A 901 -20.31 -1.59 33.03
C VAL A 901 -18.93 -2.14 32.64
N GLU A 902 -18.06 -2.37 33.62
CA GLU A 902 -16.72 -2.93 33.40
C GLU A 902 -16.77 -4.36 32.87
N LEU A 903 -17.67 -5.20 33.41
CA LEU A 903 -17.91 -6.57 32.95
C LEU A 903 -18.34 -6.58 31.47
N ARG A 904 -19.29 -5.72 31.08
CA ARG A 904 -19.72 -5.59 29.68
C ARG A 904 -18.58 -5.22 28.73
N GLU A 905 -17.67 -4.32 29.14
CA GLU A 905 -16.50 -4.00 28.32
C GLU A 905 -15.55 -5.19 28.18
N ARG A 906 -15.38 -6.00 29.24
CA ARG A 906 -14.63 -7.26 29.15
C ARG A 906 -15.32 -8.29 28.25
N THR A 907 -16.64 -8.42 28.32
CA THR A 907 -17.45 -9.28 27.43
C THR A 907 -17.29 -8.88 25.96
N ARG A 908 -17.29 -7.57 25.64
CA ARG A 908 -17.00 -7.07 24.29
C ARG A 908 -15.60 -7.44 23.80
N VAL A 909 -14.59 -7.30 24.66
CA VAL A 909 -13.21 -7.70 24.32
C VAL A 909 -13.11 -9.21 24.08
N ALA A 910 -13.81 -10.03 24.86
CA ALA A 910 -13.87 -11.47 24.66
C ALA A 910 -14.53 -11.84 23.31
N GLU A 911 -15.65 -11.21 22.95
CA GLU A 911 -16.30 -11.45 21.65
C GLU A 911 -15.43 -11.01 20.47
N GLN A 912 -14.73 -9.87 20.59
CA GLN A 912 -13.75 -9.42 19.60
C GLN A 912 -12.65 -10.48 19.36
N GLY A 913 -12.22 -11.16 20.42
CA GLY A 913 -11.21 -12.23 20.38
C GLY A 913 -11.72 -13.59 19.94
N ARG A 914 -13.05 -13.80 19.86
CA ARG A 914 -13.69 -15.12 19.72
C ARG A 914 -13.16 -15.99 18.59
N GLN A 915 -12.90 -15.41 17.41
CA GLN A 915 -12.42 -16.16 16.23
C GLN A 915 -10.92 -16.53 16.33
N ALA A 916 -10.19 -15.87 17.23
CA ALA A 916 -8.74 -15.88 17.30
C ALA A 916 -8.18 -16.69 18.48
N MET A 917 -8.93 -16.70 19.57
CA MET A 917 -8.63 -17.45 20.77
C MET A 917 -8.74 -18.95 20.50
N GLU A 918 -7.94 -19.75 21.20
CA GLU A 918 -8.17 -21.19 21.22
C GLU A 918 -9.53 -21.47 21.88
N ARG A 919 -10.19 -22.55 21.43
CA ARG A 919 -11.55 -22.86 21.88
C ARG A 919 -11.63 -22.99 23.40
N ASP A 920 -10.65 -23.66 24.01
CA ASP A 920 -10.63 -23.89 25.45
C ASP A 920 -10.36 -22.58 26.22
N ASP A 921 -9.49 -21.70 25.71
CA ASP A 921 -9.21 -20.38 26.28
C ASP A 921 -10.44 -19.47 26.25
N TYR A 922 -11.15 -19.43 25.11
CA TYR A 922 -12.38 -18.65 24.97
C TYR A 922 -13.49 -19.18 25.88
N MET A 923 -13.63 -20.51 25.99
CA MET A 923 -14.57 -21.13 26.92
C MET A 923 -14.24 -20.76 28.38
N ALA A 924 -12.97 -20.81 28.76
CA ALA A 924 -12.53 -20.43 30.11
C ALA A 924 -12.79 -18.94 30.41
N GLU A 925 -12.58 -18.05 29.45
CA GLU A 925 -12.91 -16.62 29.60
C GLU A 925 -14.42 -16.40 29.76
N ALA A 926 -15.25 -17.04 28.92
CA ALA A 926 -16.70 -16.89 29.00
C ALA A 926 -17.26 -17.42 30.33
N ILE A 927 -16.70 -18.52 30.86
CA ILE A 927 -17.05 -19.03 32.19
C ILE A 927 -16.67 -18.02 33.28
N ARG A 928 -15.47 -17.44 33.25
CA ARG A 928 -15.07 -16.40 34.22
C ARG A 928 -16.00 -15.19 34.18
N LEU A 929 -16.34 -14.70 32.98
CA LEU A 929 -17.29 -13.60 32.81
C LEU A 929 -18.66 -13.97 33.41
N SER A 930 -19.11 -15.22 33.25
CA SER A 930 -20.36 -15.68 33.85
C SER A 930 -20.31 -15.77 35.37
N GLU A 931 -19.17 -16.18 35.95
CA GLU A 931 -18.95 -16.21 37.40
C GLU A 931 -18.96 -14.78 37.98
N ASP A 932 -18.28 -13.85 37.29
CA ASP A 932 -18.29 -12.43 37.66
C ASP A 932 -19.71 -11.84 37.59
N GLN A 933 -20.49 -12.16 36.54
CA GLN A 933 -21.89 -11.76 36.41
C GLN A 933 -22.76 -12.28 37.56
N ASP A 934 -22.58 -13.56 37.93
CA ASP A 934 -23.33 -14.20 39.01
C ASP A 934 -23.04 -13.55 40.36
N LEU A 935 -21.78 -13.19 40.62
CA LEU A 935 -21.38 -12.45 41.82
C LEU A 935 -22.01 -11.05 41.88
N LEU A 936 -22.17 -10.36 40.74
CA LEU A 936 -22.86 -9.08 40.69
C LEU A 936 -24.37 -9.23 40.95
N ARG A 937 -25.00 -10.27 40.40
CA ARG A 937 -26.39 -10.61 40.71
C ARG A 937 -26.58 -10.84 42.21
N ASP A 938 -25.73 -11.67 42.82
CA ASP A 938 -25.83 -11.99 44.26
C ASP A 938 -25.75 -10.73 45.13
N ARG A 939 -24.92 -9.75 44.73
CA ARG A 939 -24.87 -8.44 45.40
C ARG A 939 -26.16 -7.64 45.25
N VAL A 940 -26.80 -7.66 44.08
CA VAL A 940 -28.13 -7.03 43.88
C VAL A 940 -29.18 -7.70 44.76
N ASP A 941 -29.19 -9.03 44.83
CA ASP A 941 -30.14 -9.79 45.64
C ASP A 941 -29.98 -9.46 47.14
N ILE A 942 -28.75 -9.35 47.63
CA ILE A 942 -28.47 -8.91 49.01
C ILE A 942 -29.03 -7.51 49.28
N VAL A 943 -28.90 -6.57 48.33
CA VAL A 943 -29.48 -5.22 48.46
C VAL A 943 -31.01 -5.29 48.53
N VAL A 944 -31.64 -6.10 47.67
CA VAL A 944 -33.09 -6.30 47.67
C VAL A 944 -33.57 -6.91 49.00
N GLU A 945 -32.91 -7.95 49.49
CA GLU A 945 -33.22 -8.57 50.79
C GLU A 945 -33.09 -7.57 51.94
N SER A 946 -32.04 -6.75 51.91
CA SER A 946 -31.80 -5.70 52.91
C SER A 946 -32.93 -4.66 52.93
N LEU A 947 -33.39 -4.21 51.76
CA LEU A 947 -34.51 -3.27 51.64
C LEU A 947 -35.84 -3.89 52.11
N GLN A 948 -36.07 -5.17 51.85
CA GLN A 948 -37.26 -5.88 52.31
C GLN A 948 -37.27 -6.11 53.83
N ALA A 949 -36.09 -6.28 54.43
CA ALA A 949 -35.93 -6.49 55.88
C ALA A 949 -36.13 -5.21 56.70
N MET A 950 -36.08 -4.01 56.08
CA MET A 950 -36.29 -2.74 56.77
C MET A 950 -37.73 -2.57 57.28
N PRO A 951 -37.94 -1.88 58.42
CA PRO A 951 -39.28 -1.49 58.88
C PRO A 951 -40.02 -0.70 57.80
N ASP A 952 -41.22 -1.15 57.41
CA ASP A 952 -42.02 -0.59 56.30
C ASP A 952 -41.29 -0.54 54.94
N GLY A 953 -40.22 -1.32 54.74
CA GLY A 953 -39.42 -1.31 53.51
C GLY A 953 -40.22 -1.65 52.24
N LEU A 954 -41.12 -2.65 52.32
CA LEU A 954 -42.04 -3.01 51.22
C LEU A 954 -43.07 -1.91 50.91
N LEU A 955 -43.38 -1.03 51.87
CA LEU A 955 -44.29 0.10 51.67
C LEU A 955 -43.56 1.29 51.05
N ASN A 956 -42.33 1.55 51.51
CA ASN A 956 -41.58 2.75 51.15
C ASN A 956 -40.72 2.59 49.88
N PHE A 957 -40.25 1.38 49.58
CA PHE A 957 -39.27 1.11 48.51
C PHE A 957 -39.74 0.07 47.48
N SER A 958 -41.05 -0.14 47.34
CA SER A 958 -41.59 -1.16 46.41
C SER A 958 -41.15 -0.97 44.97
N ALA A 959 -41.07 0.28 44.49
CA ALA A 959 -40.65 0.57 43.12
C ALA A 959 -39.16 0.27 42.90
N GLU A 960 -38.31 0.61 43.87
CA GLU A 960 -36.88 0.35 43.86
C GLU A 960 -36.59 -1.15 43.94
N ILE A 961 -37.29 -1.87 44.81
CA ILE A 961 -37.22 -3.33 44.93
C ILE A 961 -37.61 -4.00 43.61
N ASP A 962 -38.69 -3.56 42.96
CA ASP A 962 -39.13 -4.12 41.67
C ASP A 962 -38.09 -3.89 40.56
N VAL A 963 -37.48 -2.69 40.51
CA VAL A 963 -36.45 -2.36 39.52
C VAL A 963 -35.16 -3.14 39.76
N LEU A 964 -34.71 -3.28 41.01
CA LEU A 964 -33.51 -4.06 41.36
C LEU A 964 -33.73 -5.56 41.12
N ALA A 965 -34.92 -6.09 41.43
CA ALA A 965 -35.28 -7.47 41.12
C ALA A 965 -35.29 -7.74 39.60
N ALA A 966 -35.78 -6.79 38.80
CA ALA A 966 -35.70 -6.87 37.34
C ALA A 966 -34.25 -6.81 36.84
N ALA A 967 -33.38 -6.00 37.46
CA ALA A 967 -31.96 -5.97 37.13
C ALA A 967 -31.30 -7.33 37.43
N SER A 968 -31.60 -7.94 38.58
CA SER A 968 -31.16 -9.30 38.93
C SER A 968 -31.63 -10.33 37.89
N GLU A 969 -32.87 -10.24 37.39
CA GLU A 969 -33.38 -11.11 36.32
C GLU A 969 -32.60 -10.94 35.00
N ALA A 970 -32.29 -9.70 34.60
CA ALA A 970 -31.45 -9.44 33.43
C ALA A 970 -30.03 -10.00 33.59
N MET A 971 -29.43 -9.88 34.79
CA MET A 971 -28.13 -10.48 35.10
C MET A 971 -28.16 -12.02 35.05
N VAL A 972 -29.26 -12.66 35.49
CA VAL A 972 -29.45 -14.11 35.34
C VAL A 972 -29.41 -14.52 33.86
N ASP A 973 -30.04 -13.74 32.98
CA ASP A 973 -30.05 -14.03 31.55
C ASP A 973 -28.67 -13.80 30.90
N ALA A 974 -27.91 -12.80 31.36
CA ALA A 974 -26.51 -12.63 31.00
C ALA A 974 -25.67 -13.85 31.43
N THR A 975 -25.78 -14.30 32.69
CA THR A 975 -25.06 -15.49 33.20
C THR A 975 -25.37 -16.73 32.37
N LYS A 976 -26.65 -17.03 32.07
CA LYS A 976 -27.04 -18.20 31.25
C LYS A 976 -26.40 -18.17 29.86
N THR A 977 -26.28 -16.98 29.28
CA THR A 977 -25.71 -16.79 27.94
C THR A 977 -24.19 -16.98 27.97
N LEU A 978 -23.51 -16.38 28.96
CA LEU A 978 -22.06 -16.47 29.14
C LEU A 978 -21.59 -17.90 29.50
N VAL A 979 -22.37 -18.64 30.31
CA VAL A 979 -22.13 -20.07 30.59
C VAL A 979 -22.22 -20.94 29.33
N SER A 980 -22.93 -20.48 28.30
CA SER A 980 -23.07 -21.14 26.99
C SER A 980 -22.00 -20.72 25.96
N PRO A 981 -20.79 -20.38 26.45
CA PRO A 981 -19.77 -19.53 25.80
C PRO A 981 -20.23 -18.53 24.72
N GLU A 982 -21.33 -17.81 24.94
CA GLU A 982 -21.79 -16.77 24.02
C GLU A 982 -21.52 -15.37 24.59
N THR A 983 -20.50 -14.67 24.08
CA THR A 983 -20.15 -13.29 24.49
C THR A 983 -20.68 -12.22 23.52
N GLY A 984 -21.48 -12.65 22.54
CA GLY A 984 -21.98 -11.81 21.45
C GLY A 984 -23.11 -10.86 21.85
N ALA A 985 -23.89 -10.46 20.84
CA ALA A 985 -24.94 -9.43 21.00
C ALA A 985 -25.98 -9.75 22.09
N VAL A 986 -26.28 -11.03 22.34
CA VAL A 986 -27.28 -11.46 23.34
C VAL A 986 -26.79 -11.19 24.77
N ALA A 987 -25.55 -11.57 25.09
CA ALA A 987 -24.97 -11.32 26.42
C ALA A 987 -24.83 -9.81 26.67
N ILE A 988 -24.29 -9.08 25.70
CA ILE A 988 -24.11 -7.62 25.79
C ILE A 988 -25.46 -6.90 25.96
N ALA A 989 -26.53 -7.40 25.32
CA ALA A 989 -27.86 -6.83 25.47
C ALA A 989 -28.42 -7.04 26.88
N ALA A 990 -28.27 -8.24 27.45
CA ALA A 990 -28.70 -8.53 28.82
C ALA A 990 -27.92 -7.71 29.87
N GLU A 991 -26.59 -7.63 29.74
CA GLU A 991 -25.74 -6.76 30.58
C GLU A 991 -26.16 -5.28 30.44
N THR A 992 -26.50 -4.84 29.22
CA THR A 992 -26.98 -3.46 28.99
C THR A 992 -28.34 -3.20 29.62
N GLU A 993 -29.26 -4.17 29.59
CA GLU A 993 -30.54 -4.09 30.27
C GLU A 993 -30.37 -3.98 31.79
N ALA A 994 -29.47 -4.79 32.37
CA ALA A 994 -29.12 -4.71 33.79
C ALA A 994 -28.58 -3.30 34.16
N ILE A 995 -27.66 -2.75 33.35
CA ILE A 995 -27.13 -1.38 33.52
C ILE A 995 -28.24 -0.33 33.48
N GLU A 996 -29.16 -0.42 32.50
CA GLU A 996 -30.26 0.53 32.39
C GLU A 996 -31.22 0.47 33.59
N LEU A 997 -31.51 -0.73 34.09
CA LEU A 997 -32.35 -0.93 35.26
C LEU A 997 -31.68 -0.39 36.54
N LEU A 998 -30.39 -0.67 36.74
CA LEU A 998 -29.62 -0.10 37.86
C LEU A 998 -29.56 1.44 37.80
N LEU A 999 -29.42 2.03 36.60
CA LEU A 999 -29.48 3.49 36.41
C LEU A 999 -30.86 4.08 36.72
N ARG A 1000 -31.94 3.34 36.48
CA ARG A 1000 -33.30 3.79 36.83
C ARG A 1000 -33.49 3.87 38.34
N CYS A 1001 -32.93 2.94 39.10
CA CYS A 1001 -32.96 2.97 40.56
C CYS A 1001 -32.37 4.27 41.14
N LYS A 1002 -31.32 4.82 40.50
CA LYS A 1002 -30.71 6.11 40.87
C LYS A 1002 -31.55 7.35 40.51
N LYS A 1003 -32.41 7.28 39.49
CA LYS A 1003 -33.19 8.43 38.96
C LYS A 1003 -34.53 8.65 39.67
N VAL A 1004 -34.89 7.82 40.64
CA VAL A 1004 -36.13 7.98 41.42
C VAL A 1004 -35.88 8.98 42.56
N SER A 1005 -35.93 10.27 42.24
CA SER A 1005 -36.08 11.33 43.25
C SER A 1005 -37.55 11.40 43.71
N PRO A 1006 -37.85 11.61 44.99
CA PRO A 1006 -39.23 11.63 45.51
C PRO A 1006 -40.05 12.90 45.16
N GLU A 1007 -39.64 13.72 44.19
CA GLU A 1007 -40.33 14.97 43.80
C GLU A 1007 -41.36 14.84 42.65
N SER A 1008 -41.92 13.65 42.40
CA SER A 1008 -42.99 13.47 41.40
C SER A 1008 -44.40 13.36 42.00
N GLY A 1009 -44.67 14.08 43.09
CA GLY A 1009 -46.00 14.23 43.70
C GLY A 1009 -46.40 15.69 43.86
N GLY A 1010 -47.24 16.20 42.97
CA GLY A 1010 -47.61 17.62 42.92
C GLY A 1010 -48.38 18.16 44.13
N GLY A 1011 -48.02 19.38 44.52
CA GLY A 1011 -48.94 20.46 44.89
C GLY A 1011 -49.37 20.59 46.35
N GLY A 1012 -48.82 21.60 47.05
CA GLY A 1012 -49.42 22.17 48.26
C GLY A 1012 -48.41 22.92 49.13
N GLY A 1013 -48.40 24.25 49.04
CA GLY A 1013 -47.39 25.13 49.66
C GLY A 1013 -47.39 25.21 51.18
N GLY A 1014 -46.30 25.79 51.68
CA GLY A 1014 -46.07 26.16 53.08
C GLY A 1014 -44.61 26.49 53.30
N ASP A 1015 -44.26 27.76 53.13
CA ASP A 1015 -42.99 28.34 53.57
C ASP A 1015 -42.93 28.31 55.11
N ALA A 1016 -41.88 27.69 55.68
CA ALA A 1016 -41.53 27.76 57.10
C ALA A 1016 -40.10 27.25 57.35
N GLY A 1017 -39.21 28.23 57.54
CA GLY A 1017 -37.92 28.24 58.24
C GLY A 1017 -37.30 26.97 58.84
N GLY A 1018 -35.98 26.86 58.60
CA GLY A 1018 -34.98 26.35 59.55
C GLY A 1018 -34.94 24.83 59.73
N GLY A 1019 -34.19 24.14 58.86
CA GLY A 1019 -33.89 22.71 59.01
C GLY A 1019 -32.86 22.23 57.98
N SER A 1020 -31.59 22.28 58.36
CA SER A 1020 -30.38 21.96 57.55
C SER A 1020 -30.13 20.45 57.40
N GLY A 1021 -31.04 19.67 56.79
CA GLY A 1021 -30.83 18.21 56.75
C GLY A 1021 -31.39 17.45 55.56
N GLY A 1022 -31.72 18.12 54.45
CA GLY A 1022 -32.35 17.45 53.29
C GLY A 1022 -31.60 17.55 51.96
N ASP A 1023 -30.80 18.61 51.76
CA ASP A 1023 -30.18 18.92 50.47
C ASP A 1023 -28.72 18.44 50.38
N THR A 1024 -28.01 18.42 51.52
CA THR A 1024 -26.61 17.99 51.66
C THR A 1024 -26.42 16.51 51.34
N ASP A 1025 -27.29 15.64 51.86
CA ASP A 1025 -27.22 14.18 51.66
C ASP A 1025 -27.39 13.80 50.17
N GLN A 1026 -28.18 14.57 49.42
CA GLN A 1026 -28.38 14.37 47.97
C GLN A 1026 -27.19 14.87 47.15
N ALA A 1027 -26.54 15.96 47.56
CA ALA A 1027 -25.35 16.50 46.91
C ALA A 1027 -24.14 15.54 47.06
N ALA A 1028 -23.96 14.96 48.25
CA ALA A 1028 -22.95 13.94 48.53
C ALA A 1028 -23.10 12.70 47.62
N VAL A 1029 -24.33 12.21 47.48
CA VAL A 1029 -24.67 11.08 46.59
C VAL A 1029 -24.51 11.46 45.11
N ALA A 1030 -24.84 12.70 44.73
CA ALA A 1030 -24.64 13.19 43.38
C ALA A 1030 -23.14 13.22 43.02
N MET A 1031 -22.26 13.71 43.91
CA MET A 1031 -20.81 13.72 43.71
C MET A 1031 -20.24 12.32 43.45
N LEU A 1032 -20.69 11.32 44.20
CA LEU A 1032 -20.31 9.91 44.00
C LEU A 1032 -20.79 9.37 42.64
N GLY A 1033 -21.87 9.94 42.11
CA GLY A 1033 -22.54 9.47 40.91
C GLY A 1033 -22.19 10.17 39.59
N THR A 1034 -21.55 11.35 39.60
CA THR A 1034 -21.28 12.16 38.39
C THR A 1034 -20.30 11.49 37.43
N GLY A 1035 -19.27 10.81 37.95
CA GLY A 1035 -18.26 10.10 37.14
C GLY A 1035 -18.79 8.82 36.47
N ILE A 1036 -19.65 8.06 37.15
CA ILE A 1036 -20.21 6.79 36.65
C ILE A 1036 -21.24 7.04 35.54
N ASN A 1037 -22.04 8.11 35.66
CA ASN A 1037 -23.00 8.52 34.63
C ASN A 1037 -22.30 8.92 33.32
N ALA A 1038 -21.09 9.49 33.38
CA ALA A 1038 -20.31 9.83 32.20
C ALA A 1038 -19.81 8.56 31.46
N LEU A 1039 -19.42 7.51 32.21
CA LEU A 1039 -19.01 6.22 31.66
C LEU A 1039 -20.17 5.46 31.00
N ALA A 1040 -21.38 5.56 31.56
CA ALA A 1040 -22.57 4.94 30.99
C ALA A 1040 -23.07 5.62 29.69
N ASN A 1041 -22.82 6.93 29.53
CA ASN A 1041 -23.29 7.72 28.39
C ASN A 1041 -22.36 7.69 27.15
N VAL A 1042 -21.30 6.86 27.14
CA VAL A 1042 -20.45 6.73 25.96
C VAL A 1042 -21.03 5.67 25.01
N ARG A 1043 -21.77 6.18 24.02
CA ARG A 1043 -22.20 5.59 22.71
C ARG A 1043 -23.64 5.07 22.66
N GLU A 1044 -24.47 5.82 21.95
CA GLU A 1044 -25.65 5.29 21.25
C GLU A 1044 -25.24 4.07 20.42
N SER A 1045 -25.67 2.88 20.84
CA SER A 1045 -25.62 1.70 19.97
C SER A 1045 -26.89 1.69 19.12
N THR A 1046 -26.72 1.47 17.82
CA THR A 1046 -27.79 1.35 16.81
C THR A 1046 -28.49 -0.01 16.88
N THR A 1047 -28.78 -0.52 18.08
CA THR A 1047 -29.41 -1.82 18.29
C THR A 1047 -30.56 -1.66 19.27
N GLU A 1048 -31.78 -1.68 18.72
CA GLU A 1048 -33.02 -1.70 19.49
C GLU A 1048 -33.14 -3.02 20.25
N LEU A 1049 -33.18 -2.94 21.58
CA LEU A 1049 -33.62 -4.02 22.46
C LEU A 1049 -35.10 -4.31 22.18
N ALA A 1050 -35.38 -5.57 21.84
CA ALA A 1050 -36.72 -6.09 21.62
C ALA A 1050 -37.43 -6.32 22.95
N VAL A 1051 -38.08 -5.30 23.51
CA VAL A 1051 -39.10 -5.50 24.56
C VAL A 1051 -40.42 -4.92 24.09
N GLY A 1052 -41.41 -5.80 23.93
CA GLY A 1052 -42.71 -5.48 23.37
C GLY A 1052 -43.50 -4.48 24.22
N ARG A 1053 -43.68 -3.27 23.68
CA ARG A 1053 -44.94 -2.52 23.76
C ARG A 1053 -45.02 -1.63 22.52
N GLY A 1054 -46.04 -1.88 21.70
CA GLY A 1054 -46.16 -1.32 20.36
C GLY A 1054 -46.07 0.20 20.31
N THR A 1055 -44.99 0.68 19.73
CA THR A 1055 -44.93 1.97 19.05
C THR A 1055 -44.93 1.68 17.54
N SER A 1056 -45.74 2.43 16.79
CA SER A 1056 -45.96 2.16 15.37
C SER A 1056 -44.68 2.46 14.58
N GLU A 1057 -43.89 1.44 14.30
CA GLU A 1057 -42.84 1.54 13.30
C GLU A 1057 -43.45 1.77 11.92
N VAL A 1058 -42.90 2.77 11.24
CA VAL A 1058 -43.22 3.08 9.85
C VAL A 1058 -42.71 1.93 8.97
N PRO A 1059 -43.56 1.29 8.13
CA PRO A 1059 -43.16 0.16 7.30
C PRO A 1059 -41.93 0.47 6.46
N GLN A 1060 -41.03 -0.50 6.31
CA GLN A 1060 -39.76 -0.38 5.57
C GLN A 1060 -39.92 0.25 4.18
N ARG A 1061 -41.05 -0.04 3.52
CA ARG A 1061 -41.42 0.56 2.23
C ARG A 1061 -41.60 2.09 2.29
N LEU A 1062 -42.17 2.61 3.38
CA LEU A 1062 -42.37 4.05 3.55
C LEU A 1062 -41.05 4.75 3.93
N ARG A 1063 -40.13 4.07 4.62
CA ARG A 1063 -38.74 4.54 4.84
C ARG A 1063 -37.97 4.64 3.52
N GLU A 1064 -37.97 3.58 2.71
CA GLU A 1064 -37.36 3.59 1.37
C GLU A 1064 -37.99 4.67 0.46
N GLU A 1065 -39.30 4.89 0.55
CA GLU A 1065 -39.99 5.94 -0.21
C GLU A 1065 -39.66 7.36 0.31
N MET A 1066 -39.38 7.53 1.61
CA MET A 1066 -38.92 8.80 2.20
C MET A 1066 -37.46 9.10 1.85
N ASP A 1067 -36.57 8.12 1.91
CA ASP A 1067 -35.17 8.28 1.49
C ASP A 1067 -35.08 8.64 0.00
N GLN A 1068 -35.85 7.94 -0.85
CA GLN A 1068 -35.97 8.31 -2.26
C GLN A 1068 -36.60 9.69 -2.49
N TYR A 1069 -37.48 10.15 -1.58
CA TYR A 1069 -38.05 11.50 -1.66
C TYR A 1069 -37.00 12.56 -1.31
N PHE A 1070 -36.20 12.36 -0.26
CA PHE A 1070 -35.14 13.27 0.14
C PHE A 1070 -33.95 13.28 -0.82
N ASP A 1071 -33.53 12.13 -1.36
CA ASP A 1071 -32.53 12.03 -2.43
C ASP A 1071 -32.95 12.82 -3.68
N ARG A 1072 -34.24 12.75 -4.05
CA ARG A 1072 -34.82 13.54 -5.15
C ARG A 1072 -34.91 15.03 -4.85
N LEU A 1073 -34.97 15.41 -3.56
CA LEU A 1073 -35.06 16.80 -3.12
C LEU A 1073 -33.65 17.43 -3.05
N GLU A 1074 -32.64 16.66 -2.63
CA GLU A 1074 -31.23 17.05 -2.66
C GLU A 1074 -30.68 17.12 -4.08
N THR A 1075 -30.97 16.15 -4.95
CA THR A 1075 -30.60 16.26 -6.38
C THR A 1075 -31.28 17.44 -7.07
N ARG A 1076 -32.49 17.84 -6.65
CA ARG A 1076 -33.17 19.03 -7.16
C ARG A 1076 -32.60 20.34 -6.59
N ARG A 1077 -32.05 20.33 -5.37
CA ARG A 1077 -31.24 21.45 -4.81
C ARG A 1077 -29.89 21.57 -5.53
N ALA A 1078 -29.18 20.46 -5.73
CA ALA A 1078 -27.91 20.42 -6.45
C ALA A 1078 -28.03 20.84 -7.93
N GLN A 1079 -29.19 20.61 -8.58
CA GLN A 1079 -29.48 21.14 -9.92
C GLN A 1079 -29.86 22.62 -9.92
N ARG A 1080 -30.38 23.16 -8.81
CA ARG A 1080 -30.74 24.58 -8.67
C ARG A 1080 -29.52 25.45 -8.38
N ASP A 1081 -28.55 24.93 -7.63
CA ASP A 1081 -27.29 25.62 -7.34
C ASP A 1081 -26.30 25.60 -8.52
N ARG A 1082 -26.40 24.62 -9.44
CA ARG A 1082 -25.63 24.61 -10.71
C ARG A 1082 -26.24 25.44 -11.83
N GLY A 1083 -27.41 26.07 -11.62
CA GLY A 1083 -28.08 26.94 -12.60
C GLY A 1083 -27.82 28.44 -12.40
N SER A 1084 -26.98 28.82 -11.44
CA SER A 1084 -26.78 30.22 -11.01
C SER A 1084 -25.47 30.86 -11.48
N ASP A 1085 -24.52 30.11 -12.07
CA ASP A 1085 -23.23 30.62 -12.59
C ASP A 1085 -23.16 30.62 -14.12
N GLY A 1086 -24.26 30.98 -14.77
CA GLY A 1086 -24.40 31.06 -16.22
C GLY A 1086 -25.14 32.31 -16.68
N LYS A 1087 -24.63 33.48 -16.30
CA LYS A 1087 -24.85 34.74 -17.01
C LYS A 1087 -23.62 35.62 -17.00
#